data_AF-A0A6A6TKB7-F1
#
_entry.id   AF-A0A6A6TKB7-F1
#
_cell.length_a   1.000
_cell.length_b   1.000
_cell.length_c   1.000
_cell.angle_alpha   90.00
_cell.angle_beta   90.00
_cell.angle_gamma   90.00
#
_symmetry.space_group_name_H-M   'P 1'
#
loop_
_entity.id
_entity.type
_entity.pdbx_description
1 polymer ?
#
loop_
_entity_poly.entity_id
_entity_poly.type
_entity_poly.pdbx_seq_one_letter_code
_entity_poly.pdbx_strand_id
1 'polypeptide(L)'
;MRLHAVLALAACLAPAAAIFEDDAYHIDFHHALIGHPKRDATFFQKPYAGSKASLLYTVSHNQTIGAVNPKDGALVWRQAFPAAAHGRGTLRAGEDQDTVVSAVGDRITAWSASDGRIVWENTVHGAIMEDLEILEQEDGITNTEAKDSIVLLAEKSQGVKRLDGKTGRVKWSYQDTSGDTPFQVSTSPTAIYYISLHTPMLGGYTKLRVTSLSPITGKQLDQYTLNSELQSPEDILFAGANTAAPLLAWTDKSNKILKVNIIGSKGVSSFNAPTKDAVESIILHAPNRVNSLAHFLVEYHTASGHAAEVYHVDVNKNSVSKAYSLPELAGPGTFTTSTSDANVYFTRVTTDEIIVVSSVSHGVLGRWAIKGSPALAGSYPVHGVSEVVVKAGTASAVRSAVLFANGQWALIRNGELAWTRPEFLANVASAAWAELPEQEALAHELEVEGHQNVLAAYVHRVKRHIKDLEHLPAWLQRMPARIFNSVLGKSQDSGIDDIQRDTFGFHKLVVVATEQGRLAALDVGAKGKILWNIALSQFAPDTTFSNPSLKAFRGYVEVKDPGFEGSLFVNSTTGGLLSSQDIKLQPAFIEGTQKFITFDLIDDELKGYSGLETGPQPVWTFTPPKGERILSYAARPLNDPVASIGKVLGDRSVLYKYLNPNLILVTTVLDSARTASVYLLDSASGQLLYATSHDHVDTTRPMPATISENWFSYSFTVDSKSSSVSRGYELVVGDLFESSLPDDRGPLGAISNSSTVQPSAAQGDAAKPYVISQTYNIPAEISHMTVTQTRQGITTRELLVTVPSSNSIIGIPRMVIDPRRPVGRDPTAQEALEGLSRYSPVIPFDPKWYLNHKYEVMGIKEVITSESGVESTSLVVAYGLDIFGTRVTPSLAFDVLGKGFNKLQMLLTVAALFVGVLFVAPLVSHTDAFQVLTRTVAYITQVRRKRINSLWTI
;
A
#
# COMPACT_ATOMS: atom_id res chain seq x y z
N MET A 1 3.92 46.38 -6.90
CA MET A 1 3.17 45.20 -7.42
C MET A 1 4.04 44.18 -8.14
N ARG A 2 4.97 44.54 -9.05
CA ARG A 2 5.76 43.53 -9.79
C ARG A 2 6.82 42.78 -8.97
N LEU A 3 7.37 43.38 -7.91
CA LEU A 3 8.37 42.71 -7.05
C LEU A 3 7.76 41.58 -6.20
N HIS A 4 6.52 41.75 -5.72
CA HIS A 4 5.84 40.74 -4.90
C HIS A 4 5.34 39.55 -5.73
N ALA A 5 4.97 39.79 -7.01
CA ALA A 5 4.67 38.72 -7.95
C ALA A 5 5.92 37.90 -8.32
N VAL A 6 7.09 38.54 -8.45
CA VAL A 6 8.37 37.85 -8.69
C VAL A 6 8.85 37.10 -7.46
N LEU A 7 8.67 37.65 -6.25
CA LEU A 7 8.96 36.94 -4.99
C LEU A 7 8.02 35.75 -4.75
N ALA A 8 6.73 35.89 -5.10
CA ALA A 8 5.78 34.78 -5.07
C ALA A 8 6.13 33.69 -6.11
N LEU A 9 6.53 34.09 -7.33
CA LEU A 9 6.98 33.15 -8.36
C LEU A 9 8.31 32.47 -7.96
N ALA A 10 9.23 33.19 -7.32
CA ALA A 10 10.48 32.65 -6.79
C ALA A 10 10.27 31.70 -5.60
N ALA A 11 9.26 31.96 -4.76
CA ALA A 11 8.83 31.03 -3.72
C ALA A 11 8.17 29.76 -4.30
N CYS A 12 7.46 29.86 -5.43
CA CYS A 12 6.95 28.71 -6.19
C CYS A 12 8.04 27.97 -6.99
N LEU A 13 9.23 28.57 -7.14
CA LEU A 13 10.39 28.00 -7.83
C LEU A 13 11.47 27.51 -6.85
N ALA A 14 11.16 27.38 -5.55
CA ALA A 14 12.07 26.77 -4.61
C ALA A 14 12.44 25.37 -5.14
N PRO A 15 13.71 25.13 -5.54
CA PRO A 15 14.11 23.82 -5.98
C PRO A 15 13.93 22.87 -4.80
N ALA A 16 13.09 21.86 -4.97
CA ALA A 16 13.03 20.75 -4.03
C ALA A 16 14.42 20.08 -4.06
N ALA A 17 15.20 20.27 -3.01
CA ALA A 17 16.49 19.63 -2.85
C ALA A 17 16.25 18.15 -2.50
N ALA A 18 16.03 17.33 -3.52
CA ALA A 18 16.03 15.87 -3.39
C ALA A 18 17.47 15.35 -3.34
N ILE A 19 17.69 14.20 -2.69
CA ILE A 19 19.03 13.63 -2.45
C ILE A 19 19.77 13.32 -3.76
N PHE A 20 19.10 12.81 -4.80
CA PHE A 20 19.65 12.69 -6.16
C PHE A 20 18.50 12.82 -7.18
N GLU A 21 18.43 13.91 -7.94
CA GLU A 21 17.47 14.08 -9.04
C GLU A 21 17.49 12.89 -10.01
N ASP A 22 18.68 12.29 -10.19
CA ASP A 22 18.95 11.15 -11.07
C ASP A 22 18.31 9.82 -10.62
N ASP A 23 17.81 9.71 -9.38
CA ASP A 23 17.24 8.47 -8.83
C ASP A 23 15.72 8.53 -8.61
N ALA A 24 15.16 9.73 -8.42
CA ALA A 24 13.71 9.91 -8.29
C ALA A 24 12.98 9.38 -9.55
N TYR A 25 11.87 8.67 -9.36
CA TYR A 25 11.07 8.03 -10.43
C TYR A 25 11.76 6.86 -11.16
N HIS A 26 13.02 6.55 -10.82
CA HIS A 26 13.80 5.48 -11.45
C HIS A 26 13.90 4.23 -10.57
N ILE A 27 14.19 4.39 -9.28
CA ILE A 27 14.41 3.29 -8.33
C ILE A 27 13.20 3.00 -7.43
N ASP A 28 12.21 3.89 -7.49
CA ASP A 28 11.04 3.90 -6.63
C ASP A 28 9.76 3.66 -7.44
N PHE A 29 8.70 3.32 -6.71
CA PHE A 29 7.36 3.20 -7.25
C PHE A 29 6.32 3.56 -6.20
N HIS A 30 5.17 4.01 -6.67
CA HIS A 30 4.05 4.39 -5.81
C HIS A 30 2.74 3.94 -6.45
N HIS A 31 2.06 3.02 -5.80
CA HIS A 31 0.66 2.73 -6.06
C HIS A 31 -0.18 3.68 -5.19
N ALA A 32 -0.59 4.80 -5.78
CA ALA A 32 -1.47 5.78 -5.14
C ALA A 32 -2.93 5.33 -5.27
N LEU A 33 -3.48 4.71 -4.23
CA LEU A 33 -4.76 4.01 -4.27
C LEU A 33 -5.91 4.83 -3.66
N ILE A 34 -7.13 4.49 -4.04
CA ILE A 34 -8.36 5.00 -3.41
C ILE A 34 -9.07 3.85 -2.69
N GLY A 35 -8.93 2.62 -3.18
CA GLY A 35 -9.67 1.45 -2.73
C GLY A 35 -10.87 1.15 -3.63
N HIS A 36 -11.53 0.02 -3.37
CA HIS A 36 -12.63 -0.45 -4.22
C HIS A 36 -13.74 0.61 -4.35
N PRO A 37 -14.03 1.10 -5.57
CA PRO A 37 -15.01 2.15 -5.80
C PRO A 37 -16.43 1.66 -5.50
N LYS A 38 -17.24 2.47 -4.81
CA LYS A 38 -18.64 2.15 -4.51
C LYS A 38 -19.53 2.36 -5.72
N ARG A 39 -20.43 1.41 -6.01
CA ARG A 39 -21.37 1.49 -7.14
C ARG A 39 -22.23 2.77 -7.12
N ASP A 40 -22.75 3.12 -5.95
CA ASP A 40 -23.69 4.23 -5.72
C ASP A 40 -23.01 5.59 -5.49
N ALA A 41 -21.68 5.63 -5.47
CA ALA A 41 -20.89 6.84 -5.23
C ALA A 41 -19.74 6.98 -6.23
N THR A 42 -19.84 6.34 -7.39
CA THR A 42 -18.90 6.46 -8.51
C THR A 42 -19.62 7.04 -9.71
N PHE A 43 -19.03 8.04 -10.38
CA PHE A 43 -19.64 8.65 -11.57
C PHE A 43 -18.63 9.47 -12.38
N PHE A 44 -18.93 9.65 -13.67
CA PHE A 44 -18.24 10.63 -14.49
C PHE A 44 -18.91 12.00 -14.36
N GLN A 45 -18.11 13.04 -14.15
CA GLN A 45 -18.63 14.41 -14.09
C GLN A 45 -17.59 15.41 -14.60
N LYS A 46 -18.04 16.49 -15.23
CA LYS A 46 -17.15 17.60 -15.60
C LYS A 46 -16.72 18.35 -14.33
N PRO A 47 -15.44 18.69 -14.16
CA PRO A 47 -14.98 19.43 -12.98
C PRO A 47 -15.51 20.86 -12.89
N TYR A 48 -16.08 21.39 -13.98
CA TYR A 48 -16.81 22.66 -14.05
C TYR A 48 -17.57 22.71 -15.38
N ALA A 49 -18.60 23.55 -15.50
CA ALA A 49 -19.50 23.62 -16.66
C ALA A 49 -18.77 23.74 -18.03
N GLY A 50 -17.72 24.56 -18.09
CA GLY A 50 -16.93 24.80 -19.30
C GLY A 50 -15.95 23.68 -19.70
N SER A 51 -15.77 22.65 -18.87
CA SER A 51 -14.82 21.58 -19.16
C SER A 51 -15.30 20.70 -20.31
N LYS A 52 -14.38 20.36 -21.23
CA LYS A 52 -14.64 19.42 -22.33
C LYS A 52 -14.44 17.96 -21.92
N ALA A 53 -13.80 17.71 -20.77
CA ALA A 53 -13.49 16.38 -20.27
C ALA A 53 -14.08 16.18 -18.87
N SER A 54 -14.68 15.02 -18.63
CA SER A 54 -15.05 14.58 -17.30
C SER A 54 -13.89 13.93 -16.57
N LEU A 55 -13.93 14.02 -15.25
CA LEU A 55 -13.14 13.20 -14.33
C LEU A 55 -14.03 12.06 -13.81
N LEU A 56 -13.39 11.03 -13.28
CA LEU A 56 -14.05 9.90 -12.65
C LEU A 56 -13.93 10.06 -11.14
N TYR A 57 -15.04 10.33 -10.46
CA TYR A 57 -15.09 10.52 -9.02
C TYR A 57 -15.58 9.26 -8.34
N THR A 58 -15.08 8.99 -7.13
CA THR A 58 -15.53 7.85 -6.32
C THR A 58 -15.37 8.11 -4.83
N VAL A 59 -16.23 7.48 -4.02
CA VAL A 59 -15.92 7.08 -2.64
C VAL A 59 -15.64 5.59 -2.65
N SER A 60 -14.57 5.14 -2.02
CA SER A 60 -14.27 3.72 -1.88
C SER A 60 -14.89 3.08 -0.63
N HIS A 61 -14.79 1.76 -0.52
CA HIS A 61 -15.20 1.02 0.68
C HIS A 61 -14.47 1.45 1.95
N ASN A 62 -13.20 1.87 1.86
CA ASN A 62 -12.44 2.42 2.98
C ASN A 62 -12.69 3.94 3.19
N GLN A 63 -13.72 4.48 2.53
CA GLN A 63 -14.19 5.87 2.67
C GLN A 63 -13.21 6.93 2.15
N THR A 64 -12.19 6.52 1.40
CA THR A 64 -11.35 7.48 0.66
C THR A 64 -12.15 8.05 -0.50
N ILE A 65 -12.13 9.37 -0.63
CA ILE A 65 -12.76 10.09 -1.74
C ILE A 65 -11.66 10.47 -2.71
N GLY A 66 -11.92 10.37 -4.02
CA GLY A 66 -10.97 10.91 -4.99
C GLY A 66 -11.51 11.07 -6.39
N ALA A 67 -10.69 11.71 -7.20
CA ALA A 67 -10.90 11.87 -8.63
C ALA A 67 -9.72 11.25 -9.40
N VAL A 68 -10.06 10.49 -10.45
CA VAL A 68 -9.11 9.86 -11.35
C VAL A 68 -9.30 10.43 -12.75
N ASN A 69 -8.19 10.63 -13.46
CA ASN A 69 -8.19 11.05 -14.84
C ASN A 69 -8.57 9.87 -15.73
N PRO A 70 -9.70 9.91 -16.47
CA PRO A 70 -10.10 8.80 -17.32
C PRO A 70 -9.14 8.54 -18.48
N LYS A 71 -8.25 9.47 -18.84
CA LYS A 71 -7.33 9.27 -19.96
C LYS A 71 -6.29 8.19 -19.69
N ASP A 72 -5.73 8.17 -18.48
CA ASP A 72 -4.54 7.40 -18.12
C ASP A 72 -4.65 6.70 -16.75
N GLY A 73 -5.74 6.92 -16.01
CA GLY A 73 -5.92 6.35 -14.68
C GLY A 73 -5.09 7.05 -13.61
N ALA A 74 -4.45 8.18 -13.91
CA ALA A 74 -3.69 8.94 -12.93
C ALA A 74 -4.62 9.53 -11.87
N LEU A 75 -4.17 9.49 -10.61
CA LEU A 75 -4.83 10.17 -9.52
C LEU A 75 -4.77 11.69 -9.74
N VAL A 76 -5.91 12.38 -9.68
CA VAL A 76 -5.97 13.86 -9.75
C VAL A 76 -5.85 14.43 -8.34
N TRP A 77 -6.71 13.97 -7.45
CA TRP A 77 -6.72 14.31 -6.03
C TRP A 77 -7.45 13.21 -5.25
N ARG A 78 -7.17 13.10 -3.96
CA ARG A 78 -7.92 12.26 -3.03
C ARG A 78 -7.82 12.79 -1.61
N GLN A 79 -8.75 12.35 -0.78
CA GLN A 79 -8.86 12.71 0.63
C GLN A 79 -9.20 11.43 1.40
N ALA A 80 -8.35 11.07 2.34
CA ALA A 80 -8.55 9.92 3.23
C ALA A 80 -8.88 10.43 4.63
N PHE A 81 -9.84 9.79 5.30
CA PHE A 81 -10.24 10.17 6.66
C PHE A 81 -9.54 9.28 7.70
N PRO A 82 -9.03 9.83 8.82
CA PRO A 82 -8.09 9.10 9.70
C PRO A 82 -8.65 7.96 10.56
N ALA A 83 -9.95 7.61 10.52
CA ALA A 83 -10.51 6.51 11.31
C ALA A 83 -11.88 6.06 10.77
N ALA A 84 -12.24 4.80 11.05
CA ALA A 84 -13.46 4.11 10.65
C ALA A 84 -14.73 4.90 11.02
N ALA A 85 -15.15 5.82 10.15
CA ALA A 85 -16.41 6.49 10.31
C ALA A 85 -17.49 5.41 10.26
N HIS A 86 -18.26 5.28 11.34
CA HIS A 86 -19.45 4.44 11.32
C HIS A 86 -20.42 5.07 10.31
N GLY A 87 -21.02 4.24 9.45
CA GLY A 87 -21.98 4.69 8.44
C GLY A 87 -21.49 4.60 6.99
N ARG A 88 -22.41 4.89 6.07
CA ARG A 88 -22.22 4.73 4.62
C ARG A 88 -21.69 6.02 4.01
N GLY A 89 -20.39 6.06 3.68
CA GLY A 89 -19.84 7.19 2.92
C GLY A 89 -20.50 7.36 1.54
N THR A 90 -21.00 8.56 1.23
CA THR A 90 -21.67 8.93 -0.02
C THR A 90 -20.98 10.09 -0.75
N LEU A 91 -21.19 10.19 -2.06
CA LEU A 91 -20.69 11.28 -2.90
C LEU A 91 -21.72 11.63 -3.97
N ARG A 92 -21.97 12.93 -4.13
CA ARG A 92 -22.86 13.47 -5.15
C ARG A 92 -22.26 14.70 -5.80
N ALA A 93 -22.67 14.94 -7.04
CA ALA A 93 -22.34 16.16 -7.76
C ALA A 93 -23.61 16.68 -8.43
N GLY A 94 -23.82 18.00 -8.36
CA GLY A 94 -24.88 18.64 -9.13
C GLY A 94 -24.47 18.84 -10.59
N GLU A 95 -25.45 18.89 -11.49
CA GLU A 95 -25.16 19.18 -12.91
C GLU A 95 -24.47 20.56 -13.07
N ASP A 96 -23.44 20.64 -13.91
CA ASP A 96 -22.68 21.86 -14.20
C ASP A 96 -22.08 22.60 -12.98
N GLN A 97 -21.91 21.91 -11.85
CA GLN A 97 -21.25 22.45 -10.65
C GLN A 97 -19.72 22.27 -10.71
N ASP A 98 -18.99 23.18 -10.08
CA ASP A 98 -17.55 23.09 -9.86
C ASP A 98 -17.18 22.40 -8.53
N THR A 99 -18.19 21.90 -7.81
CA THR A 99 -18.03 21.18 -6.54
C THR A 99 -18.60 19.77 -6.57
N VAL A 100 -17.96 18.87 -5.83
CA VAL A 100 -18.52 17.56 -5.45
C VAL A 100 -18.70 17.52 -3.94
N VAL A 101 -19.79 16.93 -3.45
CA VAL A 101 -20.13 16.93 -2.03
C VAL A 101 -20.13 15.50 -1.51
N SER A 102 -19.43 15.28 -0.40
CA SER A 102 -19.37 13.98 0.27
C SER A 102 -19.96 14.05 1.66
N ALA A 103 -20.60 12.97 2.09
CA ALA A 103 -20.99 12.79 3.48
C ALA A 103 -20.35 11.50 4.03
N VAL A 104 -19.55 11.63 5.08
CA VAL A 104 -18.76 10.54 5.68
C VAL A 104 -18.72 10.72 7.19
N GLY A 105 -19.23 9.74 7.94
CA GLY A 105 -19.33 9.83 9.40
C GLY A 105 -20.24 10.98 9.83
N ASP A 106 -19.71 11.91 10.63
CA ASP A 106 -20.40 13.11 11.11
C ASP A 106 -20.10 14.36 10.27
N ARG A 107 -19.36 14.20 9.15
CA ARG A 107 -18.88 15.30 8.31
C ARG A 107 -19.59 15.31 6.96
N ILE A 108 -19.97 16.50 6.52
CA ILE A 108 -20.30 16.80 5.13
C ILE A 108 -19.34 17.86 4.60
N THR A 109 -18.76 17.57 3.44
CA THR A 109 -17.72 18.41 2.86
C THR A 109 -18.00 18.63 1.39
N ALA A 110 -17.95 19.89 0.96
CA ALA A 110 -17.88 20.23 -0.45
C ALA A 110 -16.43 20.42 -0.86
N TRP A 111 -16.04 19.74 -1.93
CA TRP A 111 -14.72 19.77 -2.52
C TRP A 111 -14.80 20.47 -3.86
N SER A 112 -13.79 21.27 -4.19
CA SER A 112 -13.54 21.70 -5.56
C SER A 112 -13.34 20.45 -6.41
N ALA A 113 -14.18 20.27 -7.42
CA ALA A 113 -14.16 19.08 -8.26
C ALA A 113 -12.83 18.97 -9.05
N SER A 114 -12.19 20.11 -9.33
CA SER A 114 -10.96 20.16 -10.12
C SER A 114 -9.70 19.70 -9.37
N ASP A 115 -9.57 20.05 -8.09
CA ASP A 115 -8.32 19.91 -7.32
C ASP A 115 -8.51 19.36 -5.90
N GLY A 116 -9.73 19.03 -5.49
CA GLY A 116 -10.00 18.38 -4.21
C GLY A 116 -9.80 19.26 -2.98
N ARG A 117 -9.73 20.59 -3.15
CA ARG A 117 -9.67 21.53 -2.03
C ARG A 117 -11.03 21.66 -1.35
N ILE A 118 -11.03 21.80 -0.03
CA ILE A 118 -12.25 22.07 0.73
C ILE A 118 -12.78 23.45 0.35
N VAL A 119 -14.03 23.51 -0.09
CA VAL A 119 -14.78 24.75 -0.32
C VAL A 119 -15.49 25.15 0.97
N TRP A 120 -16.21 24.20 1.57
CA TRP A 120 -16.80 24.33 2.89
C TRP A 120 -16.93 22.96 3.54
N GLU A 121 -17.00 22.96 4.86
CA GLU A 121 -17.22 21.77 5.68
C GLU A 121 -18.25 22.08 6.77
N ASN A 122 -19.10 21.11 7.07
CA ASN A 122 -20.03 21.14 8.18
C ASN A 122 -19.95 19.81 8.95
N THR A 123 -19.86 19.90 10.28
CA THR A 123 -19.82 18.73 11.17
C THR A 123 -21.04 18.76 12.08
N VAL A 124 -21.74 17.64 12.18
CA VAL A 124 -22.93 17.52 13.04
C VAL A 124 -22.62 16.57 14.20
N HIS A 125 -22.15 17.13 15.31
CA HIS A 125 -21.79 16.36 16.48
C HIS A 125 -22.96 15.50 17.01
N GLY A 126 -22.70 14.22 17.24
CA GLY A 126 -23.66 13.27 17.79
C GLY A 126 -24.68 12.71 16.79
N ALA A 127 -24.50 12.99 15.50
CA ALA A 127 -25.26 12.37 14.42
C ALA A 127 -24.31 11.83 13.35
N ILE A 128 -24.73 10.77 12.68
CA ILE A 128 -24.06 10.27 11.48
C ILE A 128 -24.87 10.65 10.24
N MET A 129 -24.16 10.85 9.15
CA MET A 129 -24.73 11.07 7.83
C MET A 129 -25.08 9.71 7.24
N GLU A 130 -26.37 9.45 7.02
CA GLU A 130 -26.82 8.21 6.37
C GLU A 130 -26.85 8.35 4.85
N ASP A 131 -27.22 9.52 4.35
CA ASP A 131 -27.38 9.77 2.93
C ASP A 131 -27.23 11.26 2.57
N LEU A 132 -26.97 11.51 1.29
CA LEU A 132 -26.74 12.82 0.71
C LEU A 132 -27.37 12.88 -0.68
N GLU A 133 -28.11 13.96 -0.94
CA GLU A 133 -28.59 14.31 -2.28
C GLU A 133 -28.34 15.78 -2.61
N ILE A 134 -28.24 16.07 -3.90
CA ILE A 134 -28.15 17.45 -4.40
C ILE A 134 -29.53 17.92 -4.83
N LEU A 135 -29.90 19.13 -4.42
CA LEU A 135 -31.13 19.78 -4.85
C LEU A 135 -30.86 20.50 -6.18
N GLU A 136 -31.25 19.86 -7.27
CA GLU A 136 -31.04 20.37 -8.64
C GLU A 136 -31.81 21.67 -8.93
N GLN A 137 -32.98 21.85 -8.32
CA GLN A 137 -33.83 23.04 -8.47
C GLN A 137 -34.52 23.35 -7.13
N GLU A 138 -34.55 24.63 -6.74
CA GLU A 138 -35.10 25.06 -5.44
C GLU A 138 -36.64 25.13 -5.41
N ASP A 139 -37.27 25.55 -6.51
CA ASP A 139 -38.73 25.70 -6.66
C ASP A 139 -39.26 25.18 -8.02
N GLY A 140 -38.44 24.41 -8.73
CA GLY A 140 -38.71 23.94 -10.09
C GLY A 140 -38.51 24.98 -11.20
N ILE A 141 -38.07 26.21 -10.87
CA ILE A 141 -37.88 27.30 -11.83
C ILE A 141 -36.48 27.93 -11.67
N THR A 142 -36.04 28.20 -10.44
CA THR A 142 -34.77 28.88 -10.17
C THR A 142 -33.60 27.92 -10.31
N ASN A 143 -32.70 28.23 -11.24
CA ASN A 143 -31.39 27.59 -11.34
C ASN A 143 -30.36 28.46 -10.61
N THR A 144 -29.98 28.05 -9.40
CA THR A 144 -28.98 28.77 -8.59
C THR A 144 -27.57 28.45 -9.09
N GLU A 145 -26.65 29.41 -9.00
CA GLU A 145 -25.25 29.18 -9.39
C GLU A 145 -24.61 28.02 -8.62
N ALA A 146 -24.94 27.90 -7.33
CA ALA A 146 -24.53 26.77 -6.49
C ALA A 146 -25.76 25.99 -6.04
N LYS A 147 -25.70 24.67 -6.18
CA LYS A 147 -26.78 23.75 -5.81
C LYS A 147 -26.66 23.35 -4.34
N ASP A 148 -27.80 23.38 -3.66
CA ASP A 148 -27.86 23.05 -2.24
C ASP A 148 -27.74 21.54 -1.99
N SER A 149 -27.24 21.19 -0.82
CA SER A 149 -27.12 19.79 -0.39
C SER A 149 -28.22 19.44 0.61
N ILE A 150 -28.86 18.30 0.40
CA ILE A 150 -29.84 17.71 1.31
C ILE A 150 -29.20 16.53 2.01
N VAL A 151 -29.21 16.55 3.34
CA VAL A 151 -28.47 15.61 4.16
C VAL A 151 -29.40 14.88 5.10
N LEU A 152 -29.29 13.55 5.11
CA LEU A 152 -30.02 12.68 6.00
C LEU A 152 -29.17 12.38 7.25
N LEU A 153 -29.74 12.65 8.41
CA LEU A 153 -29.09 12.43 9.70
C LEU A 153 -29.76 11.26 10.43
N ALA A 154 -28.95 10.45 11.11
CA ALA A 154 -29.42 9.39 12.02
C ALA A 154 -28.86 9.54 13.45
N GLU A 155 -29.10 8.51 14.26
CA GLU A 155 -28.77 8.42 15.69
C GLU A 155 -29.43 9.48 16.58
N LYS A 156 -28.68 10.35 17.25
CA LYS A 156 -29.22 11.27 18.29
C LYS A 156 -29.97 12.46 17.68
N SER A 157 -29.85 12.68 16.37
CA SER A 157 -30.51 13.78 15.66
C SER A 157 -31.08 13.31 14.32
N GLN A 158 -32.09 12.45 14.37
CA GLN A 158 -32.78 11.95 13.18
C GLN A 158 -33.52 13.06 12.43
N GLY A 159 -33.35 13.13 11.12
CA GLY A 159 -34.06 14.09 10.28
C GLY A 159 -33.30 14.51 9.02
N VAL A 160 -33.71 15.64 8.45
CA VAL A 160 -33.16 16.15 7.18
C VAL A 160 -32.68 17.59 7.37
N LYS A 161 -31.51 17.92 6.81
CA LYS A 161 -31.01 19.29 6.73
C LYS A 161 -30.81 19.71 5.29
N ARG A 162 -31.19 20.94 4.96
CA ARG A 162 -30.79 21.61 3.72
C ARG A 162 -29.64 22.56 4.00
N LEU A 163 -28.55 22.38 3.29
CA LEU A 163 -27.36 23.22 3.38
C LEU A 163 -27.20 24.07 2.13
N ASP A 164 -26.83 25.33 2.34
CA ASP A 164 -26.49 26.27 1.27
C ASP A 164 -25.28 25.79 0.46
N GLY A 165 -25.44 25.70 -0.86
CA GLY A 165 -24.41 25.15 -1.75
C GLY A 165 -23.09 25.91 -1.77
N LYS A 166 -23.08 27.21 -1.46
CA LYS A 166 -21.85 28.03 -1.43
C LYS A 166 -21.16 28.01 -0.06
N THR A 167 -21.93 27.99 1.02
CA THR A 167 -21.41 28.25 2.37
C THR A 167 -21.48 27.07 3.33
N GLY A 168 -22.22 26.01 2.98
CA GLY A 168 -22.48 24.88 3.87
C GLY A 168 -23.36 25.23 5.09
N ARG A 169 -23.93 26.45 5.12
CA ARG A 169 -24.80 26.89 6.23
C ARG A 169 -26.16 26.21 6.14
N VAL A 170 -26.69 25.83 7.29
CA VAL A 170 -28.04 25.26 7.39
C VAL A 170 -29.07 26.32 7.00
N LYS A 171 -29.86 26.05 5.95
CA LYS A 171 -31.01 26.88 5.56
C LYS A 171 -32.25 26.53 6.40
N TRP A 172 -32.51 25.24 6.58
CA TRP A 172 -33.53 24.74 7.48
C TRP A 172 -33.20 23.31 7.93
N SER A 173 -33.90 22.84 8.96
CA SER A 173 -33.82 21.48 9.46
C SER A 173 -35.22 20.95 9.73
N TYR A 174 -35.45 19.70 9.36
CA TYR A 174 -36.60 18.89 9.72
C TYR A 174 -36.11 17.84 10.72
N GLN A 175 -36.76 17.74 11.88
CA GLN A 175 -36.44 16.75 12.89
C GLN A 175 -37.53 15.69 12.92
N ASP A 176 -37.14 14.42 12.84
CA ASP A 176 -38.06 13.30 13.00
C ASP A 176 -38.14 12.91 14.48
N THR A 177 -39.36 12.85 15.01
CA THR A 177 -39.66 12.42 16.40
C THR A 177 -40.50 11.14 16.43
N SER A 178 -40.69 10.47 15.29
CA SER A 178 -41.51 9.27 15.18
C SER A 178 -40.87 8.02 15.81
N GLY A 179 -39.54 8.01 15.94
CA GLY A 179 -38.76 6.84 16.34
C GLY A 179 -38.50 5.85 15.19
N ASP A 180 -38.90 6.17 13.97
CA ASP A 180 -38.56 5.39 12.78
C ASP A 180 -37.06 5.51 12.46
N THR A 181 -36.49 4.51 11.80
CA THR A 181 -35.07 4.55 11.41
C THR A 181 -34.93 5.27 10.05
N PRO A 182 -34.14 6.35 9.95
CA PRO A 182 -33.83 6.98 8.66
C PRO A 182 -33.19 5.96 7.70
N PHE A 183 -33.56 6.02 6.42
CA PHE A 183 -33.00 5.11 5.41
C PHE A 183 -32.36 5.85 4.24
N GLN A 184 -33.11 6.72 3.56
CA GLN A 184 -32.60 7.45 2.41
C GLN A 184 -33.36 8.77 2.17
N VAL A 185 -32.74 9.72 1.48
CA VAL A 185 -33.42 10.94 1.02
C VAL A 185 -33.52 10.96 -0.50
N SER A 186 -34.63 11.50 -1.01
CA SER A 186 -34.81 11.72 -2.44
C SER A 186 -35.36 13.12 -2.68
N THR A 187 -35.07 13.68 -3.85
CA THR A 187 -35.39 15.06 -4.20
C THR A 187 -36.11 15.11 -5.56
N SER A 188 -37.07 16.03 -5.66
CA SER A 188 -37.74 16.42 -6.89
C SER A 188 -37.86 17.95 -6.94
N PRO A 189 -38.25 18.53 -8.09
CA PRO A 189 -38.49 19.97 -8.19
C PRO A 189 -39.52 20.52 -7.20
N THR A 190 -40.40 19.67 -6.66
CA THR A 190 -41.55 20.10 -5.84
C THR A 190 -41.51 19.60 -4.40
N ALA A 191 -40.74 18.56 -4.09
CA ALA A 191 -40.68 17.97 -2.76
C ALA A 191 -39.33 17.30 -2.47
N ILE A 192 -38.97 17.27 -1.18
CA ILE A 192 -37.92 16.39 -0.65
C ILE A 192 -38.61 15.23 0.05
N TYR A 193 -38.26 14.00 -0.31
CA TYR A 193 -38.83 12.79 0.24
C TYR A 193 -37.87 12.18 1.26
N TYR A 194 -38.24 12.26 2.53
CA TYR A 194 -37.59 11.57 3.63
C TYR A 194 -38.16 10.15 3.73
N ILE A 195 -37.32 9.13 3.51
CA ILE A 195 -37.70 7.72 3.54
C ILE A 195 -37.17 7.12 4.85
N SER A 196 -38.07 6.54 5.64
CA SER A 196 -37.77 5.88 6.91
C SER A 196 -38.35 4.47 6.99
N LEU A 197 -37.75 3.66 7.85
CA LEU A 197 -38.19 2.30 8.16
C LEU A 197 -39.06 2.34 9.42
N HIS A 198 -40.34 2.04 9.24
CA HIS A 198 -41.31 1.99 10.32
C HIS A 198 -41.53 0.55 10.79
N THR A 199 -41.25 0.28 12.07
CA THR A 199 -41.49 -1.02 12.70
C THR A 199 -42.63 -0.91 13.72
N PRO A 200 -43.77 -1.61 13.54
CA PRO A 200 -44.90 -1.54 14.48
C PRO A 200 -44.54 -2.08 15.87
N MET A 201 -45.00 -1.39 16.94
CA MET A 201 -44.69 -1.76 18.34
C MET A 201 -45.17 -3.16 18.78
N LEU A 202 -46.18 -3.73 18.11
CA LEU A 202 -46.78 -5.03 18.45
C LEU A 202 -46.07 -6.23 17.77
N GLY A 203 -44.94 -6.01 17.11
CA GLY A 203 -44.27 -6.99 16.26
C GLY A 203 -44.97 -7.11 14.90
N GLY A 204 -44.18 -7.06 13.83
CA GLY A 204 -44.69 -7.10 12.45
C GLY A 204 -43.58 -6.77 11.45
N TYR A 205 -43.89 -6.88 10.16
CA TYR A 205 -42.93 -6.55 9.10
C TYR A 205 -42.62 -5.05 9.08
N THR A 206 -41.36 -4.73 8.77
CA THR A 206 -40.90 -3.35 8.58
C THR A 206 -41.56 -2.76 7.33
N LYS A 207 -42.06 -1.53 7.45
CA LYS A 207 -42.73 -0.82 6.36
C LYS A 207 -41.95 0.41 5.94
N LEU A 208 -41.95 0.70 4.64
CA LEU A 208 -41.40 1.96 4.12
C LEU A 208 -42.39 3.09 4.39
N ARG A 209 -41.93 4.12 5.09
CA ARG A 209 -42.66 5.37 5.29
C ARG A 209 -41.97 6.47 4.50
N VAL A 210 -42.77 7.25 3.77
CA VAL A 210 -42.31 8.37 2.97
C VAL A 210 -42.96 9.64 3.50
N THR A 211 -42.14 10.60 3.88
CA THR A 211 -42.56 11.92 4.33
C THR A 211 -42.11 12.95 3.30
N SER A 212 -43.06 13.67 2.71
CA SER A 212 -42.78 14.72 1.74
C SER A 212 -42.58 16.04 2.47
N LEU A 213 -41.48 16.73 2.21
CA LEU A 213 -41.09 18.00 2.82
C LEU A 213 -41.02 19.09 1.74
N SER A 214 -41.39 20.31 2.11
CA SER A 214 -41.21 21.50 1.27
C SER A 214 -39.72 21.77 1.04
N PRO A 215 -39.22 21.84 -0.21
CA PRO A 215 -37.81 22.16 -0.47
C PRO A 215 -37.39 23.52 0.09
N ILE A 216 -38.33 24.47 0.12
CA ILE A 216 -38.11 25.86 0.56
C ILE A 216 -38.13 25.97 2.08
N THR A 217 -39.14 25.39 2.74
CA THR A 217 -39.39 25.65 4.18
C THR A 217 -39.03 24.48 5.11
N GLY A 218 -38.80 23.28 4.57
CA GLY A 218 -38.60 22.06 5.35
C GLY A 218 -39.86 21.54 6.05
N LYS A 219 -41.01 22.21 5.91
CA LYS A 219 -42.27 21.76 6.52
C LYS A 219 -42.80 20.52 5.81
N GLN A 220 -43.35 19.61 6.59
CA GLN A 220 -44.04 18.42 6.09
C GLN A 220 -45.27 18.81 5.26
N LEU A 221 -45.33 18.28 4.04
CA LEU A 221 -46.42 18.46 3.08
C LEU A 221 -47.40 17.29 3.14
N ASP A 222 -46.87 16.06 3.15
CA ASP A 222 -47.66 14.82 3.17
C ASP A 222 -46.83 13.69 3.79
N GLN A 223 -47.50 12.62 4.21
CA GLN A 223 -46.86 11.39 4.67
C GLN A 223 -47.72 10.17 4.38
N TYR A 224 -47.07 9.11 3.90
CA TYR A 224 -47.73 7.84 3.66
C TYR A 224 -46.81 6.67 3.99
N THR A 225 -47.42 5.51 4.26
CA THR A 225 -46.70 4.26 4.52
C THR A 225 -47.08 3.25 3.45
N LEU A 226 -46.10 2.62 2.83
CA LEU A 226 -46.26 1.58 1.83
C LEU A 226 -46.44 0.22 2.50
N ASN A 227 -47.25 -0.65 1.91
CA ASN A 227 -47.33 -2.05 2.36
C ASN A 227 -46.17 -2.87 1.77
N SER A 228 -44.95 -2.53 2.17
CA SER A 228 -43.72 -3.13 1.61
C SER A 228 -43.46 -4.54 2.15
N GLU A 229 -43.79 -4.79 3.41
CA GLU A 229 -43.58 -6.06 4.13
C GLU A 229 -42.12 -6.53 4.07
N LEU A 230 -41.19 -5.66 4.49
CA LEU A 230 -39.76 -5.94 4.48
C LEU A 230 -39.36 -6.80 5.69
N GLN A 231 -38.42 -7.73 5.48
CA GLN A 231 -37.79 -8.48 6.57
C GLN A 231 -36.46 -7.85 6.99
N SER A 232 -35.71 -7.33 6.01
CA SER A 232 -34.42 -6.68 6.22
C SER A 232 -34.33 -5.38 5.40
N PRO A 233 -33.55 -4.37 5.84
CA PRO A 233 -33.19 -3.23 4.99
C PRO A 233 -32.52 -3.63 3.66
N GLU A 234 -31.85 -4.79 3.62
CA GLU A 234 -31.20 -5.34 2.42
C GLU A 234 -32.19 -5.71 1.31
N ASP A 235 -33.47 -5.92 1.65
CA ASP A 235 -34.54 -6.19 0.68
C ASP A 235 -34.83 -4.96 -0.20
N ILE A 236 -34.35 -3.76 0.19
CA ILE A 236 -34.52 -2.51 -0.55
C ILE A 236 -33.42 -2.40 -1.60
N LEU A 237 -33.82 -2.56 -2.86
CA LEU A 237 -32.90 -2.60 -4.00
C LEU A 237 -32.46 -1.21 -4.45
N PHE A 238 -33.35 -0.23 -4.32
CA PHE A 238 -33.12 1.12 -4.81
C PHE A 238 -34.09 2.11 -4.17
N ALA A 239 -33.55 3.25 -3.75
CA ALA A 239 -34.31 4.46 -3.52
C ALA A 239 -33.59 5.59 -4.26
N GLY A 240 -34.22 6.08 -5.33
CA GLY A 240 -33.58 7.00 -6.27
C GLY A 240 -34.13 8.41 -6.20
N ALA A 241 -33.23 9.36 -6.36
CA ALA A 241 -33.50 10.79 -6.49
C ALA A 241 -33.09 11.32 -7.86
N ASN A 242 -33.51 12.56 -8.15
CA ASN A 242 -33.00 13.35 -9.28
C ASN A 242 -33.31 12.78 -10.68
N THR A 243 -34.47 12.14 -10.84
CA THR A 243 -35.03 11.79 -12.15
C THR A 243 -36.37 12.47 -12.33
N ALA A 244 -36.88 12.46 -13.56
CA ALA A 244 -38.27 12.88 -13.84
C ALA A 244 -39.32 12.07 -13.05
N ALA A 245 -38.95 10.91 -12.48
CA ALA A 245 -39.82 10.04 -11.71
C ALA A 245 -39.04 9.33 -10.59
N PRO A 246 -39.00 9.86 -9.36
CA PRO A 246 -38.30 9.24 -8.24
C PRO A 246 -38.94 7.90 -7.87
N LEU A 247 -38.13 6.87 -7.58
CA LEU A 247 -38.57 5.48 -7.42
C LEU A 247 -38.09 4.87 -6.10
N LEU A 248 -38.93 4.02 -5.53
CA LEU A 248 -38.57 3.02 -4.52
C LEU A 248 -38.74 1.63 -5.14
N ALA A 249 -37.73 0.79 -5.04
CA ALA A 249 -37.81 -0.61 -5.43
C ALA A 249 -37.29 -1.52 -4.34
N TRP A 250 -38.02 -2.60 -4.09
CA TRP A 250 -37.66 -3.64 -3.13
C TRP A 250 -38.11 -5.00 -3.64
N THR A 251 -37.61 -6.05 -3.01
CA THR A 251 -37.93 -7.44 -3.37
C THR A 251 -38.48 -8.21 -2.18
N ASP A 252 -39.02 -9.41 -2.45
CA ASP A 252 -39.25 -10.41 -1.43
C ASP A 252 -37.95 -11.18 -1.10
N LYS A 253 -37.96 -11.89 0.04
CA LYS A 253 -36.82 -12.68 0.55
C LYS A 253 -36.22 -13.66 -0.48
N SER A 254 -37.04 -14.15 -1.41
CA SER A 254 -36.60 -15.13 -2.41
C SER A 254 -36.16 -14.53 -3.74
N ASN A 255 -36.06 -13.19 -3.84
CA ASN A 255 -35.71 -12.46 -5.06
C ASN A 255 -36.60 -12.81 -6.27
N LYS A 256 -37.87 -13.12 -6.03
CA LYS A 256 -38.82 -13.57 -7.06
C LYS A 256 -39.75 -12.47 -7.54
N ILE A 257 -40.08 -11.50 -6.69
CA ILE A 257 -41.05 -10.46 -6.97
C ILE A 257 -40.41 -9.10 -6.74
N LEU A 258 -40.15 -8.40 -7.84
CA LEU A 258 -39.79 -6.99 -7.84
C LEU A 258 -41.03 -6.15 -7.55
N LYS A 259 -40.96 -5.30 -6.53
CA LYS A 259 -41.99 -4.30 -6.22
C LYS A 259 -41.42 -2.91 -6.46
N VAL A 260 -42.15 -2.07 -7.19
CA VAL A 260 -41.73 -0.70 -7.53
C VAL A 260 -42.84 0.29 -7.18
N ASN A 261 -42.49 1.35 -6.46
CA ASN A 261 -43.34 2.49 -6.15
C ASN A 261 -42.77 3.76 -6.78
N ILE A 262 -43.65 4.58 -7.35
CA ILE A 262 -43.32 5.95 -7.75
C ILE A 262 -43.48 6.83 -6.51
N ILE A 263 -42.39 7.46 -6.07
CA ILE A 263 -42.37 8.30 -4.87
C ILE A 263 -43.32 9.49 -5.10
N GLY A 264 -44.14 9.80 -4.08
CA GLY A 264 -45.27 10.71 -4.18
C GLY A 264 -46.62 10.01 -4.41
N SER A 265 -46.65 8.69 -4.60
CA SER A 265 -47.86 7.89 -4.75
C SER A 265 -47.92 6.72 -3.77
N LYS A 266 -49.13 6.19 -3.52
CA LYS A 266 -49.33 4.96 -2.72
C LYS A 266 -49.36 3.67 -3.58
N GLY A 267 -49.28 3.80 -4.90
CA GLY A 267 -49.39 2.68 -5.83
C GLY A 267 -48.11 1.85 -5.88
N VAL A 268 -48.23 0.52 -5.81
CA VAL A 268 -47.10 -0.40 -5.93
C VAL A 268 -47.35 -1.31 -7.13
N SER A 269 -46.40 -1.32 -8.06
CA SER A 269 -46.38 -2.23 -9.21
C SER A 269 -45.53 -3.45 -8.86
N SER A 270 -46.00 -4.65 -9.17
CA SER A 270 -45.31 -5.91 -8.86
C SER A 270 -45.00 -6.68 -10.15
N PHE A 271 -43.77 -7.16 -10.27
CA PHE A 271 -43.28 -7.89 -11.43
C PHE A 271 -42.55 -9.16 -10.97
N ASN A 272 -42.83 -10.29 -11.63
CA ASN A 272 -42.07 -11.51 -11.37
C ASN A 272 -40.71 -11.44 -12.06
N ALA A 273 -39.68 -11.99 -11.42
CA ALA A 273 -38.37 -12.16 -12.04
C ALA A 273 -38.48 -12.93 -13.37
N PRO A 274 -37.69 -12.57 -14.40
CA PRO A 274 -37.83 -13.10 -15.75
C PRO A 274 -37.32 -14.54 -15.91
N THR A 275 -36.56 -15.05 -14.94
CA THR A 275 -35.90 -16.35 -15.00
C THR A 275 -36.61 -17.40 -14.14
N LYS A 276 -36.47 -18.67 -14.52
CA LYS A 276 -36.91 -19.83 -13.72
C LYS A 276 -35.88 -20.24 -12.68
N ASP A 277 -34.62 -19.85 -12.90
CA ASP A 277 -33.52 -20.16 -11.99
C ASP A 277 -33.61 -19.29 -10.74
N ALA A 278 -32.96 -19.72 -9.67
CA ALA A 278 -32.91 -18.93 -8.45
C ALA A 278 -32.11 -17.64 -8.70
N VAL A 279 -32.74 -16.49 -8.42
CA VAL A 279 -32.09 -15.18 -8.51
C VAL A 279 -31.29 -14.94 -7.23
N GLU A 280 -29.99 -14.78 -7.39
CA GLU A 280 -29.07 -14.55 -6.26
C GLU A 280 -29.06 -13.08 -5.85
N SER A 281 -29.13 -12.15 -6.82
CA SER A 281 -29.21 -10.72 -6.54
C SER A 281 -29.95 -9.95 -7.64
N ILE A 282 -30.54 -8.82 -7.25
CA ILE A 282 -31.23 -7.89 -8.15
C ILE A 282 -30.59 -6.51 -7.99
N ILE A 283 -30.30 -5.85 -9.11
CA ILE A 283 -29.69 -4.53 -9.13
C ILE A 283 -30.53 -3.60 -10.01
N LEU A 284 -30.90 -2.43 -9.50
CA LEU A 284 -31.63 -1.43 -10.27
C LEU A 284 -30.68 -0.32 -10.72
N HIS A 285 -30.81 0.01 -12.01
CA HIS A 285 -30.04 1.00 -12.73
C HIS A 285 -30.98 2.10 -13.25
N ALA A 286 -30.90 3.29 -12.66
CA ALA A 286 -31.73 4.42 -13.04
C ALA A 286 -30.85 5.63 -13.42
N PRO A 287 -31.35 6.54 -14.28
CA PRO A 287 -30.69 7.81 -14.54
C PRO A 287 -30.65 8.66 -13.28
N ASN A 288 -29.88 9.75 -13.30
CA ASN A 288 -29.72 10.67 -12.17
C ASN A 288 -29.87 12.14 -12.58
N ARG A 289 -30.45 12.42 -13.76
CA ARG A 289 -30.77 13.78 -14.20
C ARG A 289 -32.27 14.02 -14.27
N VAL A 290 -32.70 15.20 -13.81
CA VAL A 290 -34.12 15.60 -13.70
C VAL A 290 -34.83 15.57 -15.06
N ASN A 291 -34.10 15.86 -16.14
CA ASN A 291 -34.61 15.90 -17.52
C ASN A 291 -34.54 14.55 -18.26
N SER A 292 -34.04 13.48 -17.62
CA SER A 292 -33.94 12.17 -18.25
C SER A 292 -35.30 11.53 -18.48
N LEU A 293 -35.44 10.79 -19.57
CA LEU A 293 -36.60 9.92 -19.79
C LEU A 293 -36.80 9.00 -18.59
N ALA A 294 -38.06 8.85 -18.17
CA ALA A 294 -38.46 8.06 -17.02
C ALA A 294 -38.42 6.54 -17.32
N HIS A 295 -37.22 6.01 -17.48
CA HIS A 295 -36.94 4.60 -17.66
C HIS A 295 -35.86 4.15 -16.68
N PHE A 296 -35.93 2.89 -16.28
CA PHE A 296 -34.91 2.25 -15.47
C PHE A 296 -34.72 0.80 -15.93
N LEU A 297 -33.56 0.24 -15.64
CA LEU A 297 -33.21 -1.14 -15.92
C LEU A 297 -33.11 -1.91 -14.60
N VAL A 298 -33.60 -3.15 -14.61
CA VAL A 298 -33.45 -4.09 -13.50
C VAL A 298 -32.62 -5.25 -14.00
N GLU A 299 -31.47 -5.43 -13.40
CA GLU A 299 -30.52 -6.50 -13.62
C GLU A 299 -30.79 -7.64 -12.63
N TYR A 300 -30.76 -8.87 -13.13
CA TYR A 300 -30.97 -10.10 -12.37
C TYR A 300 -29.76 -11.01 -12.55
N HIS A 301 -29.17 -11.44 -11.43
CA HIS A 301 -28.07 -12.42 -11.42
C HIS A 301 -28.57 -13.78 -10.97
N THR A 302 -28.12 -14.81 -11.67
CA THR A 302 -28.30 -16.21 -11.33
C THR A 302 -26.93 -16.87 -11.18
N ALA A 303 -26.89 -18.08 -10.63
CA ALA A 303 -25.65 -18.86 -10.56
C ALA A 303 -25.00 -19.11 -11.94
N SER A 304 -25.80 -19.11 -13.01
CA SER A 304 -25.37 -19.47 -14.37
C SER A 304 -25.15 -18.26 -15.30
N GLY A 305 -25.66 -17.08 -14.94
CA GLY A 305 -25.65 -15.94 -15.84
C GLY A 305 -26.28 -14.66 -15.28
N HIS A 306 -26.58 -13.74 -16.20
CA HIS A 306 -27.26 -12.50 -15.87
C HIS A 306 -28.22 -12.08 -17.00
N ALA A 307 -29.32 -11.44 -16.63
CA ALA A 307 -30.34 -10.92 -17.52
C ALA A 307 -30.78 -9.52 -17.06
N ALA A 308 -31.52 -8.80 -17.90
CA ALA A 308 -32.07 -7.52 -17.51
C ALA A 308 -33.42 -7.22 -18.16
N GLU A 309 -34.25 -6.45 -17.49
CA GLU A 309 -35.49 -5.91 -18.04
C GLU A 309 -35.51 -4.39 -17.89
N VAL A 310 -36.03 -3.71 -18.91
CA VAL A 310 -36.17 -2.25 -18.92
C VAL A 310 -37.63 -1.90 -18.72
N TYR A 311 -37.86 -0.94 -17.84
CA TYR A 311 -39.17 -0.49 -17.41
C TYR A 311 -39.38 0.98 -17.76
N HIS A 312 -40.61 1.31 -18.11
CA HIS A 312 -41.08 2.67 -18.35
C HIS A 312 -42.00 3.12 -17.23
N VAL A 313 -41.79 4.34 -16.75
CA VAL A 313 -42.62 4.99 -15.74
C VAL A 313 -43.50 6.04 -16.42
N ASP A 314 -44.81 5.81 -16.39
CA ASP A 314 -45.80 6.80 -16.81
C ASP A 314 -46.18 7.66 -15.59
N VAL A 315 -45.53 8.82 -15.48
CA VAL A 315 -45.73 9.76 -14.37
C VAL A 315 -47.15 10.29 -14.32
N ASN A 316 -47.83 10.42 -15.46
CA ASN A 316 -49.20 10.94 -15.51
C ASN A 316 -50.21 9.89 -15.01
N LYS A 317 -49.96 8.61 -15.29
CA LYS A 317 -50.82 7.50 -14.84
C LYS A 317 -50.41 6.91 -13.50
N ASN A 318 -49.29 7.35 -12.92
CA ASN A 318 -48.68 6.74 -11.74
C ASN A 318 -48.54 5.21 -11.88
N SER A 319 -48.09 4.77 -13.05
CA SER A 319 -47.96 3.34 -13.37
C SER A 319 -46.59 3.00 -13.92
N VAL A 320 -46.06 1.84 -13.54
CA VAL A 320 -44.84 1.26 -14.11
C VAL A 320 -45.23 0.13 -15.04
N SER A 321 -44.59 0.06 -16.21
CA SER A 321 -44.81 -1.02 -17.18
C SER A 321 -43.49 -1.50 -17.75
N LYS A 322 -43.39 -2.78 -18.10
CA LYS A 322 -42.22 -3.31 -18.80
C LYS A 322 -42.16 -2.74 -20.22
N ALA A 323 -41.00 -2.18 -20.59
CA ALA A 323 -40.73 -1.70 -21.94
C ALA A 323 -40.20 -2.83 -22.83
N TYR A 324 -39.11 -3.48 -22.43
CA TYR A 324 -38.54 -4.63 -23.14
C TYR A 324 -37.63 -5.46 -22.21
N SER A 325 -37.28 -6.67 -22.63
CA SER A 325 -36.33 -7.55 -21.94
C SER A 325 -35.05 -7.67 -22.76
N LEU A 326 -33.90 -7.73 -22.08
CA LEU A 326 -32.62 -8.07 -22.65
C LEU A 326 -32.34 -9.56 -22.43
N PRO A 327 -31.73 -10.26 -23.39
CA PRO A 327 -31.52 -11.70 -23.31
C PRO A 327 -30.59 -12.06 -22.14
N GLU A 328 -30.86 -13.20 -21.52
CA GLU A 328 -29.96 -13.82 -20.56
C GLU A 328 -28.66 -14.24 -21.28
N LEU A 329 -27.51 -13.91 -20.68
CA LEU A 329 -26.21 -14.38 -21.15
C LEU A 329 -25.58 -15.23 -20.06
N ALA A 330 -24.87 -16.28 -20.50
CA ALA A 330 -24.10 -17.12 -19.60
C ALA A 330 -22.93 -16.34 -19.00
N GLY A 331 -22.61 -16.65 -17.75
CA GLY A 331 -21.54 -16.03 -16.99
C GLY A 331 -21.88 -14.65 -16.42
N PRO A 332 -21.04 -14.14 -15.51
CA PRO A 332 -21.22 -12.85 -14.86
C PRO A 332 -21.00 -11.67 -15.82
N GLY A 333 -21.72 -10.58 -15.57
CA GLY A 333 -21.55 -9.30 -16.23
C GLY A 333 -22.28 -8.23 -15.43
N THR A 334 -22.22 -6.97 -15.86
CA THR A 334 -22.89 -5.86 -15.17
C THR A 334 -23.51 -4.88 -16.15
N PHE A 335 -24.53 -4.15 -15.70
CA PHE A 335 -25.07 -3.00 -16.43
C PHE A 335 -24.61 -1.68 -15.83
N THR A 336 -24.68 -0.62 -16.64
CA THR A 336 -24.44 0.75 -16.21
C THR A 336 -25.41 1.68 -16.91
N THR A 337 -25.74 2.81 -16.27
CA THR A 337 -26.62 3.83 -16.84
C THR A 337 -25.83 5.07 -17.22
N SER A 338 -26.15 5.66 -18.36
CA SER A 338 -25.61 6.94 -18.80
C SER A 338 -26.70 7.79 -19.43
N THR A 339 -26.52 9.11 -19.36
CA THR A 339 -27.49 10.09 -19.85
C THR A 339 -26.79 11.08 -20.79
N SER A 340 -27.42 11.34 -21.94
CA SER A 340 -27.03 12.42 -22.84
C SER A 340 -28.27 13.21 -23.21
N ASP A 341 -28.29 14.48 -22.83
CA ASP A 341 -29.49 15.31 -22.84
C ASP A 341 -30.62 14.61 -22.05
N ALA A 342 -31.79 14.40 -22.66
CA ALA A 342 -32.90 13.65 -22.06
C ALA A 342 -32.80 12.13 -22.28
N ASN A 343 -31.93 11.67 -23.19
CA ASN A 343 -31.87 10.25 -23.57
C ASN A 343 -31.11 9.44 -22.53
N VAL A 344 -31.65 8.26 -22.21
CA VAL A 344 -31.05 7.30 -21.28
C VAL A 344 -30.51 6.11 -22.08
N TYR A 345 -29.29 5.70 -21.76
CA TYR A 345 -28.63 4.55 -22.36
C TYR A 345 -28.18 3.58 -21.29
N PHE A 346 -28.40 2.29 -21.55
CA PHE A 346 -27.89 1.22 -20.72
C PHE A 346 -26.74 0.54 -21.45
N THR A 347 -25.62 0.37 -20.73
CA THR A 347 -24.44 -0.32 -21.25
C THR A 347 -24.25 -1.61 -20.48
N ARG A 348 -24.30 -2.75 -21.18
CA ARG A 348 -23.95 -4.07 -20.66
C ARG A 348 -22.46 -4.28 -20.86
N VAL A 349 -21.77 -4.70 -19.80
CA VAL A 349 -20.35 -5.05 -19.84
C VAL A 349 -20.20 -6.50 -19.36
N THR A 350 -19.66 -7.36 -20.22
CA THR A 350 -19.27 -8.73 -19.87
C THR A 350 -17.75 -8.88 -19.93
N THR A 351 -17.22 -10.09 -19.81
CA THR A 351 -15.80 -10.36 -20.08
C THR A 351 -15.45 -10.24 -21.56
N ASP A 352 -16.43 -10.42 -22.44
CA ASP A 352 -16.19 -10.63 -23.87
C ASP A 352 -16.64 -9.45 -24.73
N GLU A 353 -17.65 -8.68 -24.29
CA GLU A 353 -18.17 -7.55 -25.07
C GLU A 353 -18.79 -6.43 -24.22
N ILE A 354 -18.88 -5.25 -24.84
CA ILE A 354 -19.64 -4.10 -24.38
C ILE A 354 -20.78 -3.87 -25.37
N ILE A 355 -22.01 -3.81 -24.88
CA ILE A 355 -23.22 -3.53 -25.68
C ILE A 355 -23.93 -2.29 -25.13
N VAL A 356 -24.29 -1.37 -26.01
CA VAL A 356 -25.08 -0.19 -25.66
C VAL A 356 -26.47 -0.29 -26.28
N VAL A 357 -27.51 -0.07 -25.46
CA VAL A 357 -28.91 0.00 -25.87
C VAL A 357 -29.56 1.31 -25.41
N SER A 358 -30.63 1.74 -26.07
CA SER A 358 -31.43 2.90 -25.66
C SER A 358 -32.52 2.48 -24.71
N SER A 359 -32.86 3.31 -23.71
CA SER A 359 -33.97 3.01 -22.80
C SER A 359 -35.34 2.84 -23.47
N VAL A 360 -35.51 3.31 -24.71
CA VAL A 360 -36.77 3.20 -25.47
C VAL A 360 -36.76 2.09 -26.52
N SER A 361 -35.65 1.36 -26.69
CA SER A 361 -35.54 0.29 -27.69
C SER A 361 -34.51 -0.77 -27.31
N HIS A 362 -34.87 -2.03 -27.51
CA HIS A 362 -33.94 -3.17 -27.39
C HIS A 362 -32.90 -3.23 -28.53
N GLY A 363 -32.95 -2.32 -29.51
CA GLY A 363 -31.99 -2.25 -30.61
C GLY A 363 -30.58 -1.92 -30.10
N VAL A 364 -29.60 -2.75 -30.49
CA VAL A 364 -28.20 -2.52 -30.16
C VAL A 364 -27.69 -1.30 -30.94
N LEU A 365 -27.33 -0.24 -30.22
CA LEU A 365 -26.79 0.99 -30.80
C LEU A 365 -25.29 0.87 -31.10
N GLY A 366 -24.59 0.01 -30.36
CA GLY A 366 -23.17 -0.26 -30.53
C GLY A 366 -22.75 -1.52 -29.78
N ARG A 367 -21.77 -2.22 -30.34
CA ARG A 367 -21.20 -3.45 -29.80
C ARG A 367 -19.70 -3.45 -30.05
N TRP A 368 -18.92 -3.73 -29.01
CA TRP A 368 -17.46 -3.82 -29.07
C TRP A 368 -17.00 -5.09 -28.37
N ALA A 369 -16.20 -5.91 -29.05
CA ALA A 369 -15.54 -7.04 -28.40
C ALA A 369 -14.43 -6.52 -27.47
N ILE A 370 -14.35 -7.08 -26.27
CA ILE A 370 -13.30 -6.76 -25.31
C ILE A 370 -12.05 -7.56 -25.67
N LYS A 371 -10.93 -6.87 -25.82
CA LYS A 371 -9.63 -7.52 -26.02
C LYS A 371 -9.13 -8.09 -24.69
N GLY A 372 -8.75 -9.36 -24.68
CA GLY A 372 -8.17 -10.00 -23.50
C GLY A 372 -6.92 -9.26 -22.99
N SER A 373 -6.78 -9.20 -21.66
CA SER A 373 -5.63 -8.61 -20.98
C SER A 373 -5.18 -9.52 -19.84
N PRO A 374 -3.86 -9.74 -19.65
CA PRO A 374 -3.35 -10.50 -18.51
C PRO A 374 -3.83 -9.96 -17.15
N ALA A 375 -4.00 -8.64 -17.02
CA ALA A 375 -4.44 -8.01 -15.78
C ALA A 375 -5.88 -8.36 -15.36
N LEU A 376 -6.72 -8.74 -16.33
CA LEU A 376 -8.14 -9.07 -16.13
C LEU A 376 -8.43 -10.56 -16.36
N ALA A 377 -7.40 -11.38 -16.59
CA ALA A 377 -7.54 -12.79 -16.88
C ALA A 377 -8.24 -13.52 -15.72
N GLY A 378 -9.23 -14.36 -16.05
CA GLY A 378 -10.00 -15.13 -15.06
C GLY A 378 -10.89 -14.29 -14.14
N SER A 379 -11.05 -13.00 -14.42
CA SER A 379 -11.92 -12.10 -13.65
C SER A 379 -13.15 -11.68 -14.44
N TYR A 380 -14.14 -11.13 -13.73
CA TYR A 380 -15.40 -10.67 -14.31
C TYR A 380 -15.83 -9.29 -13.78
N PRO A 381 -16.59 -8.51 -14.57
CA PRO A 381 -17.17 -7.24 -14.12
C PRO A 381 -18.11 -7.44 -12.91
N VAL A 382 -17.94 -6.64 -11.86
CA VAL A 382 -18.83 -6.61 -10.68
C VAL A 382 -19.81 -5.45 -10.79
N HIS A 383 -19.31 -4.25 -11.01
CA HIS A 383 -20.10 -3.04 -11.27
C HIS A 383 -19.25 -1.98 -11.96
N GLY A 384 -19.90 -0.94 -12.48
CA GLY A 384 -19.17 0.16 -13.11
C GLY A 384 -20.05 1.36 -13.46
N VAL A 385 -19.44 2.30 -14.17
CA VAL A 385 -20.11 3.46 -14.76
C VAL A 385 -19.65 3.66 -16.19
N SER A 386 -20.52 4.20 -17.04
CA SER A 386 -20.20 4.44 -18.44
C SER A 386 -20.57 5.85 -18.89
N GLU A 387 -19.85 6.33 -19.91
CA GLU A 387 -20.28 7.45 -20.75
C GLU A 387 -20.35 6.98 -22.20
N VAL A 388 -21.43 7.35 -22.87
CA VAL A 388 -21.72 6.96 -24.25
C VAL A 388 -21.84 8.20 -25.11
N VAL A 389 -21.26 8.15 -26.31
CA VAL A 389 -21.43 9.19 -27.35
C VAL A 389 -22.24 8.61 -28.49
N VAL A 390 -23.50 9.06 -28.61
CA VAL A 390 -24.41 8.65 -29.68
C VAL A 390 -24.42 9.71 -30.78
N LYS A 391 -24.27 9.28 -32.03
CA LYS A 391 -24.34 10.13 -33.23
C LYS A 391 -25.23 9.46 -34.27
N ALA A 392 -26.19 10.21 -34.81
CA ALA A 392 -27.14 9.73 -35.82
C ALA A 392 -27.80 8.38 -35.46
N GLY A 393 -28.20 8.21 -34.19
CA GLY A 393 -28.86 6.99 -33.72
C GLY A 393 -27.94 5.77 -33.52
N THR A 394 -26.62 5.92 -33.62
CA THR A 394 -25.64 4.87 -33.37
C THR A 394 -24.67 5.28 -32.27
N ALA A 395 -24.31 4.35 -31.39
CA ALA A 395 -23.32 4.60 -30.35
C ALA A 395 -21.92 4.59 -31.00
N SER A 396 -21.36 5.78 -31.20
CA SER A 396 -20.08 5.99 -31.88
C SER A 396 -18.87 5.76 -30.96
N ALA A 397 -19.06 5.91 -29.64
CA ALA A 397 -18.05 5.60 -28.64
C ALA A 397 -18.69 5.28 -27.29
N VAL A 398 -18.01 4.45 -26.51
CA VAL A 398 -18.31 4.15 -25.12
C VAL A 398 -17.01 4.07 -24.33
N ARG A 399 -17.03 4.60 -23.11
CA ARG A 399 -16.03 4.29 -22.10
C ARG A 399 -16.70 3.84 -20.82
N SER A 400 -16.19 2.78 -20.23
CA SER A 400 -16.74 2.15 -19.04
C SER A 400 -15.64 1.96 -18.00
N ALA A 401 -15.81 2.56 -16.84
CA ALA A 401 -14.96 2.34 -15.67
C ALA A 401 -15.59 1.26 -14.80
N VAL A 402 -14.93 0.12 -14.67
CA VAL A 402 -15.53 -1.13 -14.17
C VAL A 402 -14.61 -1.73 -13.11
N LEU A 403 -15.18 -2.05 -11.95
CA LEU A 403 -14.51 -2.86 -10.93
C LEU A 403 -14.67 -4.33 -11.32
N PHE A 404 -13.55 -5.03 -11.43
CA PHE A 404 -13.50 -6.47 -11.67
C PHE A 404 -13.41 -7.24 -10.36
N ALA A 405 -13.85 -8.50 -10.38
CA ALA A 405 -13.91 -9.36 -9.19
C ALA A 405 -12.52 -9.56 -8.56
N ASN A 406 -11.44 -9.50 -9.34
CA ASN A 406 -10.06 -9.56 -8.86
C ASN A 406 -9.59 -8.26 -8.16
N GLY A 407 -10.47 -7.25 -8.05
CA GLY A 407 -10.23 -5.96 -7.42
C GLY A 407 -9.43 -4.98 -8.29
N GLN A 408 -9.28 -5.26 -9.58
CA GLN A 408 -8.78 -4.29 -10.55
C GLN A 408 -9.90 -3.33 -10.93
N TRP A 409 -9.64 -2.03 -10.85
CA TRP A 409 -10.49 -1.01 -11.42
C TRP A 409 -9.96 -0.64 -12.80
N ALA A 410 -10.72 -0.92 -13.84
CA ALA A 410 -10.28 -0.80 -15.22
C ALA A 410 -11.16 0.15 -16.00
N LEU A 411 -10.55 0.93 -16.89
CA LEU A 411 -11.29 1.68 -17.91
C LEU A 411 -11.17 0.98 -19.25
N ILE A 412 -12.31 0.62 -19.81
CA ILE A 412 -12.40 0.03 -21.15
C ILE A 412 -13.03 1.07 -22.08
N ARG A 413 -12.37 1.37 -23.20
CA ARG A 413 -12.82 2.31 -24.21
C ARG A 413 -13.03 1.57 -25.53
N ASN A 414 -14.27 1.51 -26.02
CA ASN A 414 -14.62 0.82 -27.26
C ASN A 414 -14.09 -0.62 -27.35
N GLY A 415 -14.10 -1.36 -26.22
CA GLY A 415 -13.56 -2.73 -26.14
C GLY A 415 -12.05 -2.83 -25.90
N GLU A 416 -11.31 -1.71 -25.88
CA GLU A 416 -9.88 -1.69 -25.59
C GLU A 416 -9.62 -1.26 -24.14
N LEU A 417 -8.78 -2.02 -23.44
CA LEU A 417 -8.33 -1.67 -22.09
C LEU A 417 -7.43 -0.42 -22.14
N ALA A 418 -7.87 0.69 -21.55
CA ALA A 418 -7.12 1.93 -21.50
C ALA A 418 -6.12 1.94 -20.34
N TRP A 419 -6.56 1.53 -19.15
CA TRP A 419 -5.73 1.42 -17.95
C TRP A 419 -6.37 0.50 -16.92
N THR A 420 -5.57 0.04 -15.96
CA THR A 420 -5.99 -0.73 -14.78
C THR A 420 -5.35 -0.13 -13.53
N ARG A 421 -6.11 -0.07 -12.45
CA ARG A 421 -5.67 0.36 -11.12
C ARG A 421 -5.91 -0.79 -10.13
N PRO A 422 -4.87 -1.25 -9.40
CA PRO A 422 -4.99 -2.38 -8.49
C PRO A 422 -5.57 -1.96 -7.13
N GLU A 423 -6.83 -1.53 -7.12
CA GLU A 423 -7.48 -0.97 -5.93
C GLU A 423 -7.64 -1.98 -4.78
N PHE A 424 -7.47 -3.29 -5.04
CA PHE A 424 -7.39 -4.32 -3.99
C PHE A 424 -6.22 -4.14 -3.04
N LEU A 425 -5.14 -3.48 -3.47
CA LEU A 425 -3.95 -3.19 -2.66
C LEU A 425 -4.19 -2.09 -1.61
N ALA A 426 -5.38 -1.49 -1.57
CA ALA A 426 -5.69 -0.38 -0.66
C ALA A 426 -5.94 -0.81 0.79
N ASN A 427 -6.11 -2.11 1.05
CA ASN A 427 -6.37 -2.67 2.36
C ASN A 427 -5.42 -3.86 2.63
N VAL A 428 -4.12 -3.63 2.51
CA VAL A 428 -3.12 -4.65 2.88
C VAL A 428 -3.15 -4.85 4.40
N ALA A 429 -3.28 -6.11 4.81
CA ALA A 429 -3.25 -6.56 6.19
C ALA A 429 -1.80 -6.88 6.61
N SER A 430 -1.07 -7.61 5.76
CA SER A 430 0.33 -7.96 6.02
C SER A 430 1.13 -8.09 4.71
N ALA A 431 2.45 -7.94 4.80
CA ALA A 431 3.36 -8.13 3.68
C ALA A 431 4.63 -8.85 4.13
N ALA A 432 5.20 -9.66 3.25
CA ALA A 432 6.47 -10.34 3.49
C ALA A 432 7.35 -10.35 2.24
N TRP A 433 8.66 -10.18 2.44
CA TRP A 433 9.65 -10.37 1.38
C TRP A 433 9.77 -11.85 1.05
N ALA A 434 9.50 -12.23 -0.20
CA ALA A 434 9.70 -13.58 -0.66
C ALA A 434 11.02 -13.72 -1.43
N GLU A 435 11.83 -14.70 -1.04
CA GLU A 435 13.05 -15.05 -1.77
C GLU A 435 12.69 -15.76 -3.07
N LEU A 436 13.22 -15.23 -4.18
CA LEU A 436 13.17 -15.92 -5.46
C LEU A 436 13.93 -17.26 -5.34
N PRO A 437 13.41 -18.35 -5.93
CA PRO A 437 14.16 -19.59 -6.02
C PRO A 437 15.50 -19.32 -6.71
N GLU A 438 16.60 -19.68 -6.06
CA GLU A 438 17.95 -19.52 -6.62
C GLU A 438 18.02 -20.29 -7.95
N GLN A 439 18.90 -19.88 -8.88
CA GLN A 439 19.33 -20.81 -9.92
C GLN A 439 20.09 -21.94 -9.22
N GLU A 440 19.34 -22.92 -8.71
CA GLU A 440 19.84 -24.10 -8.00
C GLU A 440 20.92 -24.80 -8.82
N ALA A 441 20.98 -24.60 -10.14
CA ALA A 441 22.01 -25.14 -11.01
C ALA A 441 23.45 -24.92 -10.48
N LEU A 442 23.87 -23.70 -10.13
CA LEU A 442 25.28 -23.50 -9.72
C LEU A 442 25.51 -23.90 -8.25
N ALA A 443 24.61 -23.52 -7.34
CA ALA A 443 24.73 -23.84 -5.93
C ALA A 443 24.70 -25.36 -5.68
N HIS A 444 23.80 -26.08 -6.37
CA HIS A 444 23.71 -27.53 -6.30
C HIS A 444 24.96 -28.20 -6.89
N GLU A 445 25.47 -27.73 -8.02
CA GLU A 445 26.71 -28.27 -8.60
C GLU A 445 27.92 -28.04 -7.68
N LEU A 446 27.96 -26.91 -6.95
CA LEU A 446 28.98 -26.63 -5.94
C LEU A 446 28.81 -27.48 -4.67
N GLU A 447 27.58 -27.75 -4.23
CA GLU A 447 27.30 -28.70 -3.14
C GLU A 447 27.74 -30.11 -3.53
N VAL A 448 27.46 -30.54 -4.77
CA VAL A 448 27.91 -31.82 -5.31
C VAL A 448 29.45 -31.88 -5.37
N GLU A 449 30.13 -30.80 -5.77
CA GLU A 449 31.60 -30.69 -5.69
C GLU A 449 32.10 -30.82 -4.23
N GLY A 450 31.41 -30.21 -3.26
CA GLY A 450 31.79 -30.21 -1.85
C GLY A 450 31.71 -31.57 -1.15
N HIS A 451 30.83 -32.46 -1.62
CA HIS A 451 30.68 -33.82 -1.09
C HIS A 451 31.52 -34.88 -1.83
N GLN A 452 32.27 -34.47 -2.86
CA GLN A 452 33.12 -35.35 -3.66
C GLN A 452 34.59 -35.29 -3.23
N ASN A 453 35.36 -36.32 -3.60
CA ASN A 453 36.82 -36.25 -3.47
C ASN A 453 37.41 -35.22 -4.46
N VAL A 454 38.60 -34.70 -4.16
CA VAL A 454 39.24 -33.60 -4.91
C VAL A 454 39.32 -33.86 -6.42
N LEU A 455 39.63 -35.10 -6.81
CA LEU A 455 39.77 -35.50 -8.22
C LEU A 455 38.42 -35.55 -8.94
N ALA A 456 37.39 -36.10 -8.29
CA ALA A 456 36.03 -36.15 -8.81
C ALA A 456 35.44 -34.74 -8.92
N ALA A 457 35.60 -33.89 -7.90
CA ALA A 457 35.19 -32.50 -7.92
C ALA A 457 35.89 -31.70 -9.04
N TYR A 458 37.18 -31.95 -9.28
CA TYR A 458 37.91 -31.33 -10.40
C TYR A 458 37.36 -31.78 -11.76
N VAL A 459 37.13 -33.09 -11.96
CA VAL A 459 36.55 -33.61 -13.20
C VAL A 459 35.13 -33.07 -13.41
N HIS A 460 34.34 -32.98 -12.35
CA HIS A 460 33.00 -32.40 -12.35
C HIS A 460 33.03 -30.93 -12.79
N ARG A 461 33.93 -30.13 -12.21
CA ARG A 461 34.17 -28.73 -12.59
C ARG A 461 34.54 -28.60 -14.06
N VAL A 462 35.49 -29.39 -14.56
CA VAL A 462 35.91 -29.32 -15.97
C VAL A 462 34.74 -29.67 -16.90
N LYS A 463 33.96 -30.71 -16.58
CA LYS A 463 32.75 -31.06 -17.35
C LYS A 463 31.72 -29.94 -17.36
N ARG A 464 31.46 -29.32 -16.21
CA ARG A 464 30.56 -28.15 -16.09
C ARG A 464 31.07 -26.99 -16.93
N HIS A 465 32.35 -26.63 -16.85
CA HIS A 465 32.94 -25.56 -17.65
C HIS A 465 32.85 -25.84 -19.17
N ILE A 466 33.03 -27.10 -19.60
CA ILE A 466 32.85 -27.49 -21.00
C ILE A 466 31.40 -27.35 -21.44
N LYS A 467 30.44 -27.73 -20.58
CA LYS A 467 29.00 -27.56 -20.84
C LYS A 467 28.63 -26.08 -20.89
N ASP A 468 29.16 -25.25 -20.00
CA ASP A 468 28.93 -23.80 -19.98
C ASP A 468 29.47 -23.12 -21.26
N LEU A 469 30.54 -23.66 -21.87
CA LEU A 469 31.09 -23.18 -23.15
C LEU A 469 30.12 -23.36 -24.33
N GLU A 470 29.13 -24.26 -24.24
CA GLU A 470 28.08 -24.39 -25.27
C GLU A 470 27.25 -23.10 -25.40
N HIS A 471 27.17 -22.30 -24.33
CA HIS A 471 26.46 -21.02 -24.32
C HIS A 471 27.33 -19.83 -24.77
N LEU A 472 28.64 -20.03 -24.97
CA LEU A 472 29.59 -18.99 -25.37
C LEU A 472 29.23 -18.31 -26.72
N PRO A 473 28.80 -19.02 -27.77
CA PRO A 473 28.44 -18.38 -29.04
C PRO A 473 27.28 -17.39 -28.89
N ALA A 474 26.23 -17.79 -28.15
CA ALA A 474 25.09 -16.92 -27.88
C ALA A 474 25.48 -15.72 -26.99
N TRP A 475 26.38 -15.91 -26.03
CA TRP A 475 26.92 -14.83 -25.22
C TRP A 475 27.73 -13.83 -26.05
N LEU A 476 28.65 -14.30 -26.91
CA LEU A 476 29.45 -13.45 -27.81
C LEU A 476 28.59 -12.65 -28.79
N GLN A 477 27.52 -13.23 -29.32
CA GLN A 477 26.57 -12.53 -30.19
C GLN A 477 25.87 -11.36 -29.47
N ARG A 478 25.65 -11.46 -28.15
CA ARG A 478 25.03 -10.41 -27.32
C ARG A 478 26.03 -9.34 -26.85
N MET A 479 27.33 -9.60 -26.91
CA MET A 479 28.38 -8.73 -26.37
C MET A 479 28.46 -7.34 -27.03
N PRO A 480 28.45 -7.20 -28.37
CA PRO A 480 28.48 -5.88 -29.00
C PRO A 480 27.34 -4.98 -28.53
N ALA A 481 26.10 -5.49 -28.54
CA ALA A 481 24.93 -4.75 -28.08
C ALA A 481 25.04 -4.34 -26.60
N ARG A 482 25.53 -5.23 -25.73
CA ARG A 482 25.75 -4.94 -24.30
C ARG A 482 26.77 -3.82 -24.08
N ILE A 483 27.89 -3.85 -24.80
CA ILE A 483 28.93 -2.82 -24.71
C ILE A 483 28.39 -1.48 -25.23
N PHE A 484 27.75 -1.48 -26.41
CA PHE A 484 27.16 -0.27 -26.99
C PHE A 484 26.10 0.35 -26.06
N ASN A 485 25.18 -0.44 -25.51
CA ASN A 485 24.13 0.04 -24.61
C ASN A 485 24.72 0.56 -23.28
N SER A 486 25.73 -0.12 -22.72
CA SER A 486 26.42 0.29 -21.49
C SER A 486 27.21 1.60 -21.63
N VAL A 487 27.76 1.88 -22.82
CA VAL A 487 28.51 3.11 -23.13
C VAL A 487 27.58 4.28 -23.47
N LEU A 488 26.47 4.02 -24.17
CA LEU A 488 25.46 5.04 -24.52
C LEU A 488 24.46 5.34 -23.39
N GLY A 489 24.59 4.68 -22.23
CA GLY A 489 23.71 4.91 -21.07
C GLY A 489 22.25 4.47 -21.28
N LYS A 490 21.96 3.62 -22.28
CA LYS A 490 20.62 3.07 -22.48
C LYS A 490 20.45 1.87 -21.55
N SER A 491 19.70 2.05 -20.45
CA SER A 491 19.22 0.94 -19.63
C SER A 491 18.37 0.02 -20.50
N GLN A 492 18.76 -1.24 -20.58
CA GLN A 492 17.95 -2.25 -21.23
C GLN A 492 16.77 -2.52 -20.28
N ASP A 493 15.55 -2.11 -20.66
CA ASP A 493 14.34 -2.64 -20.04
C ASP A 493 14.36 -4.15 -20.30
N SER A 494 14.66 -4.93 -19.26
CA SER A 494 14.56 -6.38 -19.29
C SER A 494 13.12 -6.73 -19.66
N GLY A 495 12.93 -7.34 -20.83
CA GLY A 495 11.65 -7.91 -21.23
C GLY A 495 11.14 -8.92 -20.20
N ILE A 496 9.82 -9.11 -20.23
CA ILE A 496 8.96 -9.72 -19.19
C ILE A 496 9.25 -11.20 -18.88
N ASP A 497 10.17 -11.87 -19.58
CA ASP A 497 10.18 -13.33 -19.67
C ASP A 497 11.18 -14.07 -18.77
N ASP A 498 11.88 -13.42 -17.86
CA ASP A 498 12.72 -14.13 -16.88
C ASP A 498 12.73 -13.38 -15.55
N ILE A 499 11.87 -13.80 -14.61
CA ILE A 499 11.94 -13.41 -13.19
C ILE A 499 13.20 -14.07 -12.63
N GLN A 500 14.36 -13.49 -12.93
CA GLN A 500 15.65 -13.97 -12.47
C GLN A 500 16.16 -12.99 -11.42
N ARG A 501 16.68 -13.55 -10.33
CA ARG A 501 17.45 -12.79 -9.35
C ARG A 501 18.58 -12.08 -10.11
N ASP A 502 18.55 -10.76 -10.12
CA ASP A 502 19.60 -9.96 -10.71
C ASP A 502 20.89 -10.06 -9.88
N THR A 503 22.03 -9.78 -10.50
CA THR A 503 23.35 -9.87 -9.83
C THR A 503 23.42 -9.00 -8.57
N PHE A 504 22.69 -7.89 -8.54
CA PHE A 504 22.65 -6.96 -7.41
C PHE A 504 21.48 -7.20 -6.45
N GLY A 505 20.62 -8.20 -6.72
CA GLY A 505 19.51 -8.57 -5.85
C GLY A 505 18.48 -7.47 -5.62
N PHE A 506 18.25 -6.59 -6.60
CA PHE A 506 17.20 -5.58 -6.58
C PHE A 506 15.83 -6.13 -7.02
N HIS A 507 15.80 -7.21 -7.80
CA HIS A 507 14.58 -7.95 -8.12
C HIS A 507 14.28 -8.92 -6.98
N LYS A 508 13.44 -8.45 -6.05
CA LYS A 508 12.86 -9.24 -4.98
C LYS A 508 11.34 -9.12 -5.02
N LEU A 509 10.67 -10.17 -4.58
CA LEU A 509 9.21 -10.19 -4.51
C LEU A 509 8.77 -9.74 -3.12
N VAL A 510 7.73 -8.92 -3.09
CA VAL A 510 6.94 -8.70 -1.88
C VAL A 510 5.59 -9.34 -2.11
N VAL A 511 5.26 -10.32 -1.28
CA VAL A 511 3.93 -10.92 -1.24
C VAL A 511 3.11 -10.15 -0.22
N VAL A 512 1.94 -9.68 -0.65
CA VAL A 512 1.00 -8.93 0.18
C VAL A 512 -0.28 -9.72 0.34
N ALA A 513 -0.85 -9.68 1.54
CA ALA A 513 -2.17 -10.22 1.84
C ALA A 513 -3.11 -9.08 2.26
N THR A 514 -4.31 -9.07 1.70
CA THR A 514 -5.32 -8.06 1.97
C THR A 514 -6.31 -8.53 3.01
N GLU A 515 -6.95 -7.60 3.72
CA GLU A 515 -8.00 -7.89 4.72
C GLU A 515 -9.17 -8.70 4.12
N GLN A 516 -9.40 -8.60 2.81
CA GLN A 516 -10.46 -9.32 2.08
C GLN A 516 -10.01 -10.70 1.56
N GLY A 517 -8.88 -11.23 2.04
CA GLY A 517 -8.41 -12.57 1.68
C GLY A 517 -7.88 -12.69 0.25
N ARG A 518 -7.31 -11.62 -0.32
CA ARG A 518 -6.52 -11.71 -1.57
C ARG A 518 -5.03 -11.70 -1.28
N LEU A 519 -4.28 -12.49 -2.04
CA LEU A 519 -2.81 -12.38 -2.10
C LEU A 519 -2.36 -11.88 -3.47
N ALA A 520 -1.29 -11.10 -3.47
CA ALA A 520 -0.57 -10.74 -4.68
C ALA A 520 0.94 -10.70 -4.45
N ALA A 521 1.72 -10.94 -5.49
CA ALA A 521 3.16 -10.69 -5.49
C ALA A 521 3.51 -9.47 -6.35
N LEU A 522 4.34 -8.60 -5.79
CA LEU A 522 4.88 -7.40 -6.41
C LEU A 522 6.38 -7.57 -6.65
N ASP A 523 6.85 -7.36 -7.88
CA ASP A 523 8.29 -7.27 -8.17
C ASP A 523 8.78 -5.84 -7.89
N VAL A 524 9.57 -5.69 -6.83
CA VAL A 524 10.15 -4.39 -6.41
C VAL A 524 11.18 -3.89 -7.41
N GLY A 525 11.92 -4.79 -8.06
CA GLY A 525 12.90 -4.42 -9.09
C GLY A 525 12.23 -3.88 -10.35
N ALA A 526 11.03 -4.37 -10.66
CA ALA A 526 10.19 -3.92 -11.77
C ALA A 526 9.13 -2.88 -11.36
N LYS A 527 9.49 -1.96 -10.46
CA LYS A 527 8.64 -0.84 -10.02
C LYS A 527 7.27 -1.28 -9.45
N GLY A 528 7.26 -2.36 -8.68
CA GLY A 528 6.06 -2.86 -8.01
C GLY A 528 5.05 -3.48 -8.97
N LYS A 529 5.50 -4.01 -10.11
CA LYS A 529 4.62 -4.71 -11.06
C LYS A 529 4.01 -5.94 -10.39
N ILE A 530 2.69 -6.10 -10.52
CA ILE A 530 1.97 -7.27 -10.03
C ILE A 530 2.28 -8.46 -10.94
N LEU A 531 2.81 -9.53 -10.37
CA LEU A 531 3.08 -10.79 -11.08
C LEU A 531 1.86 -11.69 -11.11
N TRP A 532 1.22 -11.86 -9.96
CA TRP A 532 0.00 -12.66 -9.80
C TRP A 532 -0.89 -12.05 -8.72
N ASN A 533 -2.20 -12.33 -8.80
CA ASN A 533 -3.23 -11.92 -7.85
C ASN A 533 -4.25 -13.06 -7.75
N ILE A 534 -4.41 -13.62 -6.56
CA ILE A 534 -5.29 -14.75 -6.28
C ILE A 534 -6.18 -14.44 -5.07
N ALA A 535 -7.37 -15.04 -5.04
CA ALA A 535 -8.23 -15.02 -3.86
C ALA A 535 -7.99 -16.30 -3.05
N LEU A 536 -7.80 -16.17 -1.74
CA LEU A 536 -7.62 -17.30 -0.82
C LEU A 536 -8.84 -18.21 -0.78
N SER A 537 -10.04 -17.68 -1.05
CA SER A 537 -11.26 -18.46 -1.19
C SER A 537 -11.20 -19.50 -2.32
N GLN A 538 -10.26 -19.37 -3.27
CA GLN A 538 -10.01 -20.43 -4.26
C GLN A 538 -9.39 -21.69 -3.64
N PHE A 539 -8.67 -21.54 -2.52
CA PHE A 539 -8.03 -22.64 -1.80
C PHE A 539 -8.84 -23.09 -0.59
N ALA A 540 -9.56 -22.17 0.07
CA ALA A 540 -10.44 -22.44 1.20
C ALA A 540 -11.80 -21.74 1.01
N PRO A 541 -12.74 -22.32 0.23
CA PRO A 541 -14.01 -21.68 -0.12
C PRO A 541 -14.94 -21.40 1.08
N ASP A 542 -14.88 -22.25 2.11
CA ASP A 542 -15.74 -22.16 3.29
C ASP A 542 -15.21 -21.21 4.37
N THR A 543 -14.07 -20.56 4.12
CA THR A 543 -13.36 -19.71 5.09
C THR A 543 -13.50 -18.24 4.73
N THR A 544 -13.88 -17.42 5.72
CA THR A 544 -13.85 -15.97 5.60
C THR A 544 -12.58 -15.44 6.23
N PHE A 545 -11.65 -15.01 5.38
CA PHE A 545 -10.42 -14.35 5.80
C PHE A 545 -10.71 -12.92 6.23
N SER A 546 -10.04 -12.45 7.28
CA SER A 546 -10.27 -11.10 7.83
C SER A 546 -8.98 -10.35 8.13
N ASN A 547 -7.92 -11.06 8.55
CA ASN A 547 -6.63 -10.47 8.85
C ASN A 547 -5.50 -11.48 8.59
N PRO A 548 -5.28 -11.87 7.33
CA PRO A 548 -4.26 -12.85 7.00
C PRO A 548 -2.86 -12.31 7.31
N SER A 549 -2.08 -13.12 8.01
CA SER A 549 -0.67 -12.90 8.32
C SER A 549 0.23 -13.74 7.41
N LEU A 550 1.38 -13.18 7.02
CA LEU A 550 2.31 -13.82 6.09
C LEU A 550 3.64 -14.11 6.78
N LYS A 551 4.17 -15.32 6.53
CA LYS A 551 5.54 -15.68 6.86
C LYS A 551 6.22 -16.24 5.62
N ALA A 552 7.26 -15.56 5.15
CA ALA A 552 7.98 -15.96 3.95
C ALA A 552 9.06 -17.01 4.23
N PHE A 553 9.22 -17.92 3.29
CA PHE A 553 10.26 -18.93 3.23
C PHE A 553 10.88 -18.94 1.82
N ARG A 554 11.89 -19.78 1.60
CA ARG A 554 12.51 -19.92 0.28
C ARG A 554 11.54 -20.57 -0.70
N GLY A 555 11.12 -19.81 -1.71
CA GLY A 555 10.22 -20.28 -2.77
C GLY A 555 8.74 -20.28 -2.40
N TYR A 556 8.34 -20.13 -1.14
CA TYR A 556 6.94 -20.13 -0.72
C TYR A 556 6.65 -19.20 0.46
N VAL A 557 5.37 -18.90 0.69
CA VAL A 557 4.87 -18.10 1.80
C VAL A 557 3.80 -18.89 2.53
N GLU A 558 3.90 -18.93 3.86
CA GLU A 558 2.88 -19.45 4.75
C GLU A 558 1.87 -18.34 5.07
N VAL A 559 0.58 -18.65 4.94
CA VAL A 559 -0.54 -17.77 5.24
C VAL A 559 -1.30 -18.35 6.43
N LYS A 560 -1.47 -17.55 7.48
CA LYS A 560 -2.30 -17.87 8.65
C LYS A 560 -3.37 -16.80 8.84
N ASP A 561 -4.58 -17.20 9.19
CA ASP A 561 -5.68 -16.29 9.50
C ASP A 561 -6.45 -16.82 10.71
N PRO A 562 -6.94 -15.97 11.63
CA PRO A 562 -7.70 -16.42 12.79
C PRO A 562 -8.97 -17.22 12.44
N GLY A 563 -9.55 -16.98 11.26
CA GLY A 563 -10.73 -17.68 10.75
C GLY A 563 -10.43 -19.02 10.07
N PHE A 564 -9.16 -19.40 9.90
CA PHE A 564 -8.73 -20.63 9.25
C PHE A 564 -7.94 -21.53 10.22
N GLU A 565 -8.38 -22.77 10.38
CA GLU A 565 -7.63 -23.75 11.19
C GLU A 565 -6.46 -24.31 10.36
N GLY A 566 -5.23 -23.94 10.73
CA GLY A 566 -4.00 -24.38 10.08
C GLY A 566 -3.31 -23.28 9.26
N SER A 567 -2.55 -23.69 8.25
CA SER A 567 -1.77 -22.78 7.39
C SER A 567 -1.95 -23.13 5.92
N LEU A 568 -1.99 -22.12 5.06
CA LEU A 568 -1.91 -22.31 3.61
C LEU A 568 -0.48 -22.01 3.13
N PHE A 569 0.09 -22.88 2.30
CA PHE A 569 1.42 -22.69 1.73
C PHE A 569 1.31 -22.33 0.26
N VAL A 570 1.71 -21.11 -0.10
CA VAL A 570 1.56 -20.57 -1.44
C VAL A 570 2.93 -20.35 -2.07
N ASN A 571 3.12 -20.83 -3.30
CA ASN A 571 4.35 -20.58 -4.05
C ASN A 571 4.52 -19.08 -4.29
N SER A 572 5.67 -18.54 -3.89
CA SER A 572 5.97 -17.10 -3.96
C SER A 572 5.98 -16.52 -5.38
N THR A 573 6.34 -17.33 -6.38
CA THR A 573 6.55 -16.88 -7.76
C THR A 573 5.32 -17.13 -8.63
N THR A 574 4.57 -18.21 -8.38
CA THR A 574 3.42 -18.59 -9.20
C THR A 574 2.07 -18.30 -8.55
N GLY A 575 2.01 -18.12 -7.23
CA GLY A 575 0.77 -18.00 -6.47
C GLY A 575 0.00 -19.32 -6.34
N GLY A 576 0.55 -20.45 -6.79
CA GLY A 576 -0.10 -21.76 -6.67
C GLY A 576 -0.01 -22.33 -5.25
N LEU A 577 -1.06 -23.04 -4.81
CA LEU A 577 -1.05 -23.77 -3.54
C LEU A 577 -0.05 -24.95 -3.61
N LEU A 578 0.76 -25.10 -2.58
CA LEU A 578 1.69 -26.22 -2.42
C LEU A 578 1.11 -27.28 -1.48
N SER A 579 1.31 -28.55 -1.82
CA SER A 579 1.05 -29.66 -0.89
C SER A 579 2.09 -29.65 0.22
N SER A 580 1.71 -30.04 1.44
CA SER A 580 2.65 -30.26 2.54
C SER A 580 3.75 -31.29 2.19
N GLN A 581 3.49 -32.18 1.23
CA GLN A 581 4.46 -33.15 0.71
C GLN A 581 5.48 -32.54 -0.27
N ASP A 582 5.10 -31.46 -0.96
CA ASP A 582 5.97 -30.74 -1.92
C ASP A 582 6.85 -29.69 -1.24
N ILE A 583 6.53 -29.37 0.02
CA ILE A 583 7.41 -28.59 0.89
C ILE A 583 8.58 -29.52 1.24
N LYS A 584 9.66 -29.43 0.44
CA LYS A 584 10.98 -29.75 0.97
C LYS A 584 11.21 -28.78 2.11
N LEU A 585 10.86 -29.19 3.32
CA LEU A 585 11.41 -28.59 4.53
C LEU A 585 12.91 -28.63 4.30
N GLN A 586 13.51 -27.51 3.90
CA GLN A 586 14.94 -27.36 4.10
C GLN A 586 15.10 -27.65 5.58
N PRO A 587 15.90 -28.67 5.96
CA PRO A 587 16.20 -28.84 7.35
C PRO A 587 17.00 -27.60 7.72
N ALA A 588 16.35 -26.59 8.27
CA ALA A 588 17.07 -25.54 8.95
C ALA A 588 17.61 -26.07 10.28
N PHE A 589 17.95 -27.35 10.41
CA PHE A 589 18.10 -27.96 11.72
C PHE A 589 19.21 -28.99 11.68
N ILE A 590 20.40 -28.54 12.08
CA ILE A 590 21.42 -29.42 12.65
C ILE A 590 20.77 -30.02 13.90
N GLU A 591 20.31 -31.26 13.82
CA GLU A 591 19.97 -32.06 14.99
C GLU A 591 21.20 -32.06 15.93
N GLY A 592 21.06 -31.47 17.12
CA GLY A 592 22.01 -31.77 18.19
C GLY A 592 22.20 -30.77 19.34
N THR A 593 21.95 -29.46 19.21
CA THR A 593 22.40 -28.53 20.28
C THR A 593 21.57 -27.27 20.60
N GLN A 594 20.61 -26.83 19.78
CA GLN A 594 19.88 -25.57 20.04
C GLN A 594 18.42 -25.81 20.47
N LYS A 595 18.05 -25.32 21.67
CA LYS A 595 16.66 -25.22 22.14
C LYS A 595 16.09 -23.88 21.67
N PHE A 596 15.00 -23.91 20.93
CA PHE A 596 14.31 -22.71 20.45
C PHE A 596 13.24 -22.27 21.44
N ILE A 597 13.08 -20.95 21.59
CA ILE A 597 11.97 -20.35 22.32
C ILE A 597 11.14 -19.54 21.32
N THR A 598 9.85 -19.86 21.23
CA THR A 598 8.86 -19.04 20.52
C THR A 598 8.10 -18.24 21.58
N PHE A 599 7.79 -16.98 21.32
CA PHE A 599 7.02 -16.16 22.26
C PHE A 599 5.84 -15.51 21.55
N ASP A 600 4.76 -15.29 22.30
CA ASP A 600 3.56 -14.67 21.79
C ASP A 600 2.84 -13.86 22.88
N LEU A 601 2.02 -12.89 22.47
CA LEU A 601 1.20 -12.09 23.36
C LEU A 601 -0.17 -12.74 23.52
N ILE A 602 -0.43 -13.35 24.68
CA ILE A 602 -1.65 -14.12 24.95
C ILE A 602 -2.24 -13.68 26.29
N ASP A 603 -3.49 -13.22 26.28
CA ASP A 603 -4.21 -12.71 27.45
C ASP A 603 -3.49 -11.52 28.14
N ASP A 604 -3.02 -10.53 27.36
CA ASP A 604 -2.26 -9.35 27.84
C ASP A 604 -0.93 -9.67 28.56
N GLU A 605 -0.44 -10.90 28.41
CA GLU A 605 0.84 -11.35 28.93
C GLU A 605 1.73 -11.84 27.78
N LEU A 606 3.01 -11.51 27.85
CA LEU A 606 3.98 -12.03 26.89
C LEU A 606 4.50 -13.37 27.41
N LYS A 607 4.24 -14.46 26.69
CA LYS A 607 4.53 -15.84 27.11
C LYS A 607 5.55 -16.47 26.16
N GLY A 608 6.59 -17.10 26.71
CA GLY A 608 7.59 -17.86 25.97
C GLY A 608 7.36 -19.37 26.07
N TYR A 609 7.57 -20.12 24.99
CA TYR A 609 7.32 -21.54 24.85
C TYR A 609 8.55 -22.26 24.29
N SER A 610 8.84 -23.46 24.78
CA SER A 610 9.94 -24.29 24.26
C SER A 610 9.50 -25.00 22.98
N GLY A 611 10.21 -24.74 21.88
CA GLY A 611 9.92 -25.32 20.56
C GLY A 611 9.46 -24.27 19.54
N LEU A 612 9.05 -24.77 18.36
CA LEU A 612 8.61 -23.97 17.22
C LEU A 612 7.11 -23.63 17.25
N GLU A 613 6.36 -24.26 18.15
CA GLU A 613 4.92 -24.07 18.32
C GLU A 613 4.61 -23.69 19.77
N THR A 614 3.52 -22.96 19.96
CA THR A 614 2.99 -22.61 21.29
C THR A 614 2.53 -23.89 22.00
N GLY A 615 3.39 -24.42 22.87
CA GLY A 615 3.07 -25.59 23.70
C GLY A 615 2.01 -25.28 24.77
N PRO A 616 1.47 -26.31 25.45
CA PRO A 616 0.41 -26.12 26.45
C PRO A 616 0.88 -25.40 27.73
N GLN A 617 2.18 -25.32 28.00
CA GLN A 617 2.72 -24.62 29.16
C GLN A 617 3.85 -23.66 28.76
N PRO A 618 3.82 -22.39 29.20
CA PRO A 618 4.91 -21.44 28.96
C PRO A 618 6.12 -21.76 29.83
N VAL A 619 7.32 -21.54 29.28
CA VAL A 619 8.62 -21.61 29.95
C VAL A 619 8.85 -20.39 30.84
N TRP A 620 8.40 -19.22 30.37
CA TRP A 620 8.42 -17.97 31.12
C TRP A 620 7.21 -17.12 30.73
N THR A 621 6.78 -16.25 31.64
CA THR A 621 5.69 -15.29 31.43
C THR A 621 6.14 -13.93 31.94
N PHE A 622 6.00 -12.91 31.10
CA PHE A 622 6.10 -11.51 31.50
C PHE A 622 4.69 -10.93 31.68
N THR A 623 4.37 -10.61 32.92
CA THR A 623 3.14 -9.90 33.29
C THR A 623 3.50 -8.44 33.58
N PRO A 624 2.85 -7.45 32.93
CA PRO A 624 3.13 -6.04 33.18
C PRO A 624 2.79 -5.67 34.64
N PRO A 625 3.44 -4.65 35.23
CA PRO A 625 3.09 -4.14 36.55
C PRO A 625 1.61 -3.80 36.70
N LYS A 626 1.10 -3.87 37.94
CA LYS A 626 -0.34 -3.78 38.23
C LYS A 626 -0.97 -2.51 37.65
N GLY A 627 -1.95 -2.71 36.75
CA GLY A 627 -2.71 -1.63 36.10
C GLY A 627 -2.12 -1.16 34.78
N GLU A 628 -0.90 -1.58 34.43
CA GLU A 628 -0.35 -1.39 33.09
C GLU A 628 -0.95 -2.40 32.12
N ARG A 629 -1.14 -1.98 30.87
CA ARG A 629 -1.45 -2.88 29.73
C ARG A 629 -0.31 -2.87 28.73
N ILE A 630 -0.05 -4.00 28.09
CA ILE A 630 0.90 -4.09 26.97
C ILE A 630 0.27 -3.41 25.77
N LEU A 631 0.98 -2.46 25.16
CA LEU A 631 0.56 -1.79 23.94
C LEU A 631 1.12 -2.50 22.71
N SER A 632 2.41 -2.84 22.73
CA SER A 632 3.12 -3.48 21.63
C SER A 632 4.45 -4.06 22.10
N TYR A 633 5.08 -4.88 21.25
CA TYR A 633 6.45 -5.32 21.44
C TYR A 633 7.24 -5.22 20.13
N ALA A 634 8.56 -5.04 20.21
CA ALA A 634 9.49 -5.04 19.09
C ALA A 634 10.63 -6.01 19.38
N ALA A 635 10.75 -7.06 18.56
CA ALA A 635 11.83 -8.04 18.68
C ALA A 635 13.00 -7.65 17.76
N ARG A 636 14.22 -7.99 18.18
CA ARG A 636 15.40 -7.86 17.31
C ARG A 636 15.20 -8.74 16.05
N PRO A 637 15.43 -8.21 14.84
CA PRO A 637 15.29 -9.00 13.62
C PRO A 637 16.17 -10.24 13.65
N LEU A 638 15.65 -11.38 13.19
CA LEU A 638 16.39 -12.65 13.15
C LEU A 638 17.67 -12.56 12.31
N ASN A 639 17.58 -11.88 11.17
CA ASN A 639 18.72 -11.58 10.30
C ASN A 639 19.17 -10.13 10.51
N ASP A 640 19.98 -9.91 11.54
CA ASP A 640 20.55 -8.60 11.85
C ASP A 640 22.07 -8.74 12.08
N PRO A 641 22.86 -8.80 10.98
CA PRO A 641 24.30 -9.03 11.07
C PRO A 641 25.02 -7.85 11.73
N VAL A 642 26.11 -8.16 12.43
CA VAL A 642 26.89 -7.18 13.19
C VAL A 642 28.31 -7.15 12.66
N ALA A 643 28.68 -6.06 11.99
CA ALA A 643 30.02 -5.93 11.39
C ALA A 643 31.13 -5.69 12.43
N SER A 644 30.82 -5.07 13.57
CA SER A 644 31.79 -4.77 14.63
C SER A 644 31.21 -5.00 16.02
N ILE A 645 31.96 -5.74 16.85
CA ILE A 645 31.61 -6.09 18.24
C ILE A 645 31.70 -4.90 19.21
N GLY A 646 32.36 -3.82 18.80
CA GLY A 646 32.62 -2.65 19.66
C GLY A 646 32.69 -1.37 18.85
N LYS A 647 32.60 -0.24 19.55
CA LYS A 647 32.81 1.10 18.99
C LYS A 647 34.18 1.59 19.42
N VAL A 648 35.03 1.92 18.44
CA VAL A 648 36.37 2.48 18.71
C VAL A 648 36.20 3.96 19.07
N LEU A 649 36.74 4.35 20.22
CA LEU A 649 36.73 5.72 20.71
C LEU A 649 37.90 6.52 20.12
N GLY A 650 37.88 7.84 20.27
CA GLY A 650 38.92 8.72 19.69
C GLY A 650 40.34 8.39 20.16
N ASP A 651 40.47 7.90 21.40
CA ASP A 651 41.74 7.49 22.00
C ASP A 651 42.17 6.04 21.66
N ARG A 652 41.42 5.37 20.75
CA ARG A 652 41.60 3.98 20.30
C ARG A 652 41.21 2.91 21.32
N SER A 653 40.65 3.28 22.47
CA SER A 653 39.96 2.33 23.34
C SER A 653 38.66 1.86 22.69
N VAL A 654 38.09 0.75 23.17
CA VAL A 654 36.90 0.13 22.58
C VAL A 654 35.77 0.06 23.60
N LEU A 655 34.62 0.59 23.24
CA LEU A 655 33.38 0.38 23.99
C LEU A 655 32.63 -0.82 23.41
N TYR A 656 32.60 -1.93 24.14
CA TYR A 656 32.00 -3.19 23.67
C TYR A 656 30.48 -3.11 23.67
N LYS A 657 29.87 -3.50 22.54
CA LYS A 657 28.42 -3.49 22.35
C LYS A 657 27.80 -4.68 23.05
N TYR A 658 26.64 -4.47 23.66
CA TYR A 658 25.85 -5.59 24.19
C TYR A 658 25.04 -6.23 23.06
N LEU A 659 25.47 -7.40 22.58
CA LEU A 659 24.96 -8.05 21.37
C LEU A 659 24.18 -9.34 21.67
N ASN A 660 23.09 -9.21 22.42
CA ASN A 660 22.20 -10.34 22.65
C ASN A 660 21.22 -10.51 21.46
N PRO A 661 21.17 -11.66 20.77
CA PRO A 661 20.24 -11.87 19.66
C PRO A 661 18.79 -12.02 20.11
N ASN A 662 18.55 -12.28 21.40
CA ASN A 662 17.25 -12.62 21.96
C ASN A 662 16.56 -11.42 22.61
N LEU A 663 16.78 -10.20 22.12
CA LEU A 663 16.22 -9.00 22.74
C LEU A 663 14.79 -8.71 22.26
N ILE A 664 13.90 -8.42 23.21
CA ILE A 664 12.55 -7.91 22.96
C ILE A 664 12.36 -6.63 23.77
N LEU A 665 11.83 -5.61 23.12
CA LEU A 665 11.39 -4.37 23.75
C LEU A 665 9.88 -4.39 23.89
N VAL A 666 9.36 -4.28 25.10
CA VAL A 666 7.92 -4.27 25.41
C VAL A 666 7.51 -2.87 25.85
N THR A 667 6.48 -2.32 25.20
CA THR A 667 5.91 -1.01 25.55
C THR A 667 4.60 -1.21 26.28
N THR A 668 4.46 -0.60 27.45
CA THR A 668 3.25 -0.64 28.26
C THR A 668 2.77 0.76 28.61
N VAL A 669 1.49 0.87 28.98
CA VAL A 669 0.91 2.14 29.41
C VAL A 669 0.03 1.94 30.64
N LEU A 670 0.06 2.92 31.55
CA LEU A 670 -0.84 3.07 32.67
C LEU A 670 -1.75 4.27 32.42
N ASP A 671 -2.94 4.01 31.86
CA ASP A 671 -3.88 5.06 31.41
C ASP A 671 -4.32 5.99 32.57
N SER A 672 -4.45 5.46 33.79
CA SER A 672 -4.87 6.23 34.97
C SER A 672 -3.82 7.23 35.45
N ALA A 673 -2.53 6.90 35.30
CA ALA A 673 -1.41 7.74 35.70
C ALA A 673 -0.84 8.56 34.54
N ARG A 674 -1.24 8.25 33.30
CA ARG A 674 -0.65 8.82 32.07
C ARG A 674 0.85 8.57 32.01
N THR A 675 1.24 7.34 32.33
CA THR A 675 2.64 6.90 32.33
C THR A 675 2.81 5.85 31.24
N ALA A 676 3.92 5.93 30.51
CA ALA A 676 4.33 4.87 29.60
C ALA A 676 5.65 4.26 30.07
N SER A 677 5.72 2.92 30.06
CA SER A 677 6.90 2.19 30.49
C SER A 677 7.44 1.34 29.33
N VAL A 678 8.76 1.22 29.26
CA VAL A 678 9.46 0.42 28.25
C VAL A 678 10.36 -0.58 28.97
N TYR A 679 10.20 -1.86 28.66
CA TYR A 679 10.94 -2.97 29.25
C TYR A 679 11.75 -3.70 28.18
N LEU A 680 13.04 -3.87 28.41
CA LEU A 680 13.91 -4.71 27.59
C LEU A 680 14.04 -6.08 28.25
N LEU A 681 13.57 -7.11 27.56
CA LEU A 681 13.56 -8.50 28.01
C LEU A 681 14.51 -9.35 27.15
N ASP A 682 14.99 -10.43 27.75
CA ASP A 682 15.57 -11.55 27.03
C ASP A 682 14.46 -12.58 26.69
N SER A 683 14.27 -12.87 25.40
CA SER A 683 13.25 -13.80 24.90
C SER A 683 13.55 -15.27 25.18
N ALA A 684 14.81 -15.62 25.41
CA ALA A 684 15.21 -16.99 25.73
C ALA A 684 14.95 -17.32 27.20
N SER A 685 15.19 -16.38 28.12
CA SER A 685 15.04 -16.60 29.57
C SER A 685 13.83 -15.93 30.21
N GLY A 686 13.23 -14.93 29.57
CA GLY A 686 12.20 -14.06 30.15
C GLY A 686 12.75 -12.99 31.10
N GLN A 687 14.08 -12.85 31.21
CA GLN A 687 14.71 -11.96 32.19
C GLN A 687 14.58 -10.47 31.79
N LEU A 688 14.25 -9.63 32.78
CA LEU A 688 14.26 -8.18 32.63
C LEU A 688 15.69 -7.62 32.68
N LEU A 689 16.11 -7.00 31.57
CA LEU A 689 17.44 -6.43 31.39
C LEU A 689 17.50 -4.92 31.68
N TYR A 690 16.50 -4.18 31.22
CA TYR A 690 16.38 -2.72 31.40
C TYR A 690 14.92 -2.31 31.49
N ALA A 691 14.61 -1.27 32.27
CA ALA A 691 13.27 -0.71 32.41
C ALA A 691 13.35 0.81 32.56
N THR A 692 12.41 1.53 31.95
CA THR A 692 12.28 2.98 32.09
C THR A 692 10.82 3.39 31.97
N SER A 693 10.44 4.48 32.64
CA SER A 693 9.07 5.01 32.60
C SER A 693 9.09 6.52 32.34
N HIS A 694 8.06 6.99 31.65
CA HIS A 694 7.85 8.39 31.30
C HIS A 694 6.47 8.83 31.78
N ASP A 695 6.42 9.90 32.55
CA ASP A 695 5.17 10.49 33.03
C ASP A 695 4.63 11.52 32.03
N HIS A 696 3.34 11.84 32.15
CA HIS A 696 2.66 12.84 31.33
C HIS A 696 2.57 12.46 29.85
N VAL A 697 2.37 11.18 29.55
CA VAL A 697 2.23 10.66 28.19
C VAL A 697 0.76 10.59 27.78
N ASP A 698 0.44 10.99 26.56
CA ASP A 698 -0.88 10.76 25.96
C ASP A 698 -0.97 9.29 25.50
N THR A 699 -1.53 8.44 26.37
CA THR A 699 -1.64 6.99 26.14
C THR A 699 -2.65 6.60 25.04
N THR A 700 -3.36 7.58 24.47
CA THR A 700 -4.28 7.37 23.34
C THR A 700 -3.59 7.47 21.98
N ARG A 701 -2.31 7.88 21.96
CA ARG A 701 -1.52 8.09 20.74
C ARG A 701 -0.63 6.89 20.42
N PRO A 702 -0.20 6.71 19.17
CA PRO A 702 0.76 5.68 18.79
C PRO A 702 2.08 5.81 19.55
N MET A 703 2.66 4.66 19.92
CA MET A 703 3.99 4.58 20.54
C MET A 703 4.84 3.51 19.82
N PRO A 704 5.32 3.82 18.61
CA PRO A 704 6.12 2.87 17.86
C PRO A 704 7.49 2.69 18.52
N ALA A 705 8.01 1.47 18.41
CA ALA A 705 9.30 1.10 18.96
C ALA A 705 10.03 0.14 18.02
N THR A 706 11.36 0.19 18.02
CA THR A 706 12.20 -0.70 17.23
C THR A 706 13.52 -0.97 17.95
N ILE A 707 14.14 -2.11 17.62
CA ILE A 707 15.42 -2.52 18.18
C ILE A 707 16.25 -3.18 17.07
N SER A 708 17.53 -2.79 16.98
CA SER A 708 18.48 -3.34 16.02
C SER A 708 19.88 -3.31 16.62
N GLU A 709 20.69 -4.31 16.30
CA GLU A 709 22.06 -4.45 16.76
C GLU A 709 22.15 -4.38 18.29
N ASN A 710 22.64 -3.25 18.81
CA ASN A 710 22.84 -2.96 20.22
C ASN A 710 22.07 -1.70 20.66
N TRP A 711 21.08 -1.24 19.90
CA TRP A 711 20.38 -0.01 20.20
C TRP A 711 18.87 -0.16 19.97
N PHE A 712 18.10 0.63 20.69
CA PHE A 712 16.66 0.70 20.54
C PHE A 712 16.21 2.14 20.39
N SER A 713 15.02 2.31 19.83
CA SER A 713 14.35 3.60 19.78
C SER A 713 12.85 3.43 19.90
N TYR A 714 12.20 4.41 20.54
CA TYR A 714 10.75 4.51 20.61
C TYR A 714 10.32 5.97 20.63
N SER A 715 9.08 6.22 20.23
CA SER A 715 8.47 7.54 20.25
C SER A 715 7.21 7.55 21.10
N PHE A 716 6.91 8.68 21.73
CA PHE A 716 5.63 8.93 22.39
C PHE A 716 5.22 10.40 22.30
N THR A 717 3.96 10.67 22.59
CA THR A 717 3.39 12.03 22.62
C THR A 717 3.21 12.49 24.06
N VAL A 718 3.71 13.68 24.39
CA VAL A 718 3.48 14.29 25.71
C VAL A 718 2.05 14.82 25.78
N ASP A 719 1.33 14.51 26.86
CA ASP A 719 -0.04 14.94 27.07
C ASP A 719 -0.14 16.47 27.16
N SER A 720 -0.93 17.04 26.26
CA SER A 720 -1.25 18.46 26.17
C SER A 720 -1.83 19.07 27.46
N LYS A 721 -2.48 18.25 28.31
CA LYS A 721 -3.08 18.68 29.58
C LYS A 721 -2.08 18.72 30.73
N SER A 722 -0.87 18.23 30.53
CA SER A 722 0.19 18.26 31.54
C SER A 722 0.78 19.66 31.71
N SER A 723 1.29 19.94 32.91
CA SER A 723 2.12 21.11 33.18
C SER A 723 3.59 20.90 32.80
N SER A 724 3.88 19.95 31.90
CA SER A 724 5.25 19.68 31.44
C SER A 724 5.83 20.92 30.74
N VAL A 725 7.15 21.11 30.93
CA VAL A 725 7.93 22.18 30.29
C VAL A 725 8.19 21.85 28.81
N SER A 726 8.21 20.56 28.43
CA SER A 726 8.21 20.09 27.05
C SER A 726 6.79 19.71 26.61
N ARG A 727 6.42 20.08 25.38
CA ARG A 727 5.17 19.65 24.74
C ARG A 727 5.50 19.18 23.33
N GLY A 728 4.76 18.19 22.85
CA GLY A 728 4.90 17.66 21.50
C GLY A 728 5.31 16.20 21.52
N TYR A 729 6.10 15.83 20.51
CA TYR A 729 6.49 14.46 20.23
C TYR A 729 7.94 14.24 20.67
N GLU A 730 8.17 13.17 21.41
CA GLU A 730 9.49 12.80 21.91
C GLU A 730 9.94 11.49 21.26
N LEU A 731 11.20 11.45 20.87
CA LEU A 731 11.94 10.30 20.34
C LEU A 731 13.04 9.96 21.35
N VAL A 732 13.01 8.75 21.89
CA VAL A 732 14.06 8.25 22.78
C VAL A 732 14.92 7.26 22.01
N VAL A 733 16.24 7.37 22.16
CA VAL A 733 17.21 6.44 21.61
C VAL A 733 18.12 5.96 22.73
N GLY A 734 18.34 4.65 22.80
CA GLY A 734 19.20 4.02 23.79
C GLY A 734 20.21 3.07 23.15
N ASP A 735 21.47 3.21 23.53
CA ASP A 735 22.55 2.29 23.17
C ASP A 735 22.88 1.36 24.34
N LEU A 736 23.10 0.09 24.03
CA LEU A 736 23.43 -0.99 24.96
C LEU A 736 24.90 -1.35 24.83
N PHE A 737 25.64 -1.26 25.92
CA PHE A 737 27.06 -1.63 26.03
C PHE A 737 27.27 -2.70 27.10
N GLU A 738 28.34 -3.48 26.99
CA GLU A 738 28.68 -4.49 27.99
C GLU A 738 29.15 -3.85 29.32
N SER A 739 29.77 -2.66 29.24
CA SER A 739 30.25 -1.89 30.39
C SER A 739 30.14 -0.39 30.13
N SER A 740 30.25 0.39 31.22
CA SER A 740 30.39 1.85 31.16
C SER A 740 31.84 2.30 30.92
N LEU A 741 32.80 1.40 31.11
CA LEU A 741 34.23 1.70 30.95
C LEU A 741 34.73 1.25 29.57
N PRO A 742 35.61 2.03 28.92
CA PRO A 742 36.31 1.59 27.71
C PRO A 742 37.26 0.41 28.00
N ASP A 743 37.47 -0.44 27.00
CA ASP A 743 38.26 -1.68 27.04
C ASP A 743 37.84 -2.67 28.14
N ASP A 744 36.60 -2.56 28.60
CA ASP A 744 36.01 -3.42 29.62
C ASP A 744 34.77 -4.14 29.11
N ARG A 745 34.74 -5.47 29.29
CA ARG A 745 33.60 -6.34 28.93
C ARG A 745 32.67 -6.63 30.10
N GLY A 746 32.89 -5.94 31.23
CA GLY A 746 32.10 -6.10 32.44
C GLY A 746 32.08 -7.55 32.92
N PRO A 747 30.94 -8.05 33.43
CA PRO A 747 30.80 -9.42 33.93
C PRO A 747 31.03 -10.52 32.88
N LEU A 748 31.01 -10.20 31.58
CA LEU A 748 31.23 -11.15 30.50
C LEU A 748 32.71 -11.52 30.32
N GLY A 749 33.63 -10.64 30.74
CA GLY A 749 35.07 -10.86 30.65
C GLY A 749 35.55 -11.28 29.25
N ALA A 750 36.52 -12.21 29.19
CA ALA A 750 37.09 -12.70 27.94
C ALA A 750 36.26 -13.80 27.25
N ILE A 751 35.03 -14.06 27.70
CA ILE A 751 34.21 -15.16 27.21
C ILE A 751 33.72 -14.84 25.79
N SER A 752 33.91 -15.78 24.86
CA SER A 752 33.48 -15.63 23.47
C SER A 752 31.96 -15.78 23.28
N ASN A 753 31.32 -16.66 24.07
CA ASN A 753 29.89 -16.93 24.02
C ASN A 753 29.26 -16.85 25.41
N SER A 754 28.23 -16.01 25.57
CA SER A 754 27.45 -15.91 26.80
C SER A 754 25.99 -16.27 26.57
N SER A 755 25.35 -16.88 27.57
CA SER A 755 23.92 -17.17 27.55
C SER A 755 23.28 -16.65 28.83
N THR A 756 22.09 -16.08 28.72
CA THR A 756 21.24 -15.70 29.86
C THR A 756 20.55 -16.90 30.50
N VAL A 757 20.41 -18.01 29.77
CA VAL A 757 19.87 -19.29 30.27
C VAL A 757 20.95 -20.11 30.99
N GLN A 758 22.23 -19.88 30.68
CA GLN A 758 23.39 -20.47 31.35
C GLN A 758 24.39 -19.35 31.73
N PRO A 759 24.09 -18.55 32.79
CA PRO A 759 24.94 -17.44 33.19
C PRO A 759 26.34 -17.93 33.57
N SER A 760 27.37 -17.13 33.27
CA SER A 760 28.75 -17.49 33.55
C SER A 760 28.97 -17.71 35.06
N ALA A 761 29.75 -18.73 35.42
CA ALA A 761 29.92 -19.22 36.78
C ALA A 761 30.55 -18.21 37.78
N ALA A 762 30.91 -17.01 37.36
CA ALA A 762 31.60 -16.02 38.19
C ALA A 762 30.67 -15.24 39.13
N GLN A 763 29.37 -15.07 38.82
CA GLN A 763 28.45 -14.25 39.64
C GLN A 763 27.00 -14.75 39.72
N GLY A 764 26.58 -15.78 38.97
CA GLY A 764 25.23 -16.35 39.07
C GLY A 764 24.11 -15.51 38.42
N ASP A 765 24.30 -14.20 38.24
CA ASP A 765 23.39 -13.31 37.50
C ASP A 765 23.80 -13.15 36.03
N ALA A 766 22.82 -13.04 35.13
CA ALA A 766 23.11 -12.68 33.74
C ALA A 766 23.61 -11.24 33.63
N ALA A 767 24.61 -11.01 32.77
CA ALA A 767 25.16 -9.68 32.55
C ALA A 767 24.10 -8.74 31.97
N LYS A 768 23.79 -7.67 32.71
CA LYS A 768 22.87 -6.61 32.27
C LYS A 768 23.63 -5.58 31.43
N PRO A 769 23.01 -5.01 30.39
CA PRO A 769 23.63 -3.96 29.59
C PRO A 769 23.79 -2.67 30.39
N TYR A 770 24.87 -1.95 30.14
CA TYR A 770 24.98 -0.53 30.43
C TYR A 770 24.25 0.26 29.35
N VAL A 771 23.20 0.99 29.73
CA VAL A 771 22.35 1.72 28.79
C VAL A 771 22.66 3.21 28.83
N ILE A 772 23.02 3.77 27.67
CA ILE A 772 23.12 5.22 27.46
C ILE A 772 21.91 5.65 26.64
N SER A 773 21.04 6.47 27.22
CA SER A 773 19.83 6.93 26.56
C SER A 773 19.74 8.45 26.47
N GLN A 774 19.08 8.94 25.43
CA GLN A 774 18.86 10.36 25.20
C GLN A 774 17.50 10.58 24.52
N THR A 775 16.83 11.66 24.91
CA THR A 775 15.52 12.05 24.38
C THR A 775 15.67 13.23 23.42
N TYR A 776 14.86 13.26 22.38
CA TYR A 776 14.83 14.30 21.36
C TYR A 776 13.39 14.72 21.09
N ASN A 777 13.15 16.03 20.94
CA ASN A 777 11.90 16.58 20.44
C ASN A 777 11.89 16.50 18.91
N ILE A 778 10.80 15.97 18.36
CA ILE A 778 10.58 15.85 16.91
C ILE A 778 9.34 16.67 16.49
N PRO A 779 9.26 17.14 15.23
CA PRO A 779 8.22 18.08 14.81
C PRO A 779 6.85 17.44 14.56
N ALA A 780 6.77 16.12 14.42
CA ALA A 780 5.53 15.42 14.07
C ALA A 780 5.44 14.02 14.70
N GLU A 781 4.21 13.52 14.83
CA GLU A 781 3.90 12.18 15.34
C GLU A 781 4.46 11.10 14.40
N ILE A 782 5.08 10.07 14.99
CA ILE A 782 5.51 8.88 14.27
C ILE A 782 4.48 7.78 14.50
N SER A 783 3.96 7.17 13.44
CA SER A 783 3.03 6.04 13.54
C SER A 783 3.71 4.67 13.50
N HIS A 784 4.85 4.57 12.81
CA HIS A 784 5.58 3.31 12.63
C HIS A 784 7.09 3.59 12.55
N MET A 785 7.91 2.65 13.05
CA MET A 785 9.37 2.75 13.07
C MET A 785 10.02 1.42 12.69
N THR A 786 11.06 1.46 11.86
CA THR A 786 11.90 0.30 11.53
C THR A 786 13.31 0.76 11.18
N VAL A 787 14.20 -0.17 10.85
CA VAL A 787 15.62 0.11 10.59
C VAL A 787 16.03 -0.51 9.26
N THR A 788 16.84 0.21 8.47
CA THR A 788 17.42 -0.33 7.22
C THR A 788 18.25 -1.59 7.48
N GLN A 789 18.13 -2.59 6.60
CA GLN A 789 18.87 -3.86 6.69
C GLN A 789 19.79 -4.05 5.49
N THR A 790 21.00 -4.56 5.74
CA THR A 790 21.99 -4.94 4.72
C THR A 790 22.62 -6.28 5.06
N ARG A 791 23.32 -6.86 4.08
CA ARG A 791 23.76 -8.25 4.11
C ARG A 791 24.78 -8.55 5.22
N GLN A 792 25.63 -7.58 5.56
CA GLN A 792 26.72 -7.71 6.52
C GLN A 792 26.63 -6.69 7.66
N GLY A 793 25.72 -5.72 7.58
CA GLY A 793 25.56 -4.68 8.60
C GLY A 793 26.77 -3.75 8.70
N ILE A 794 27.48 -3.54 7.59
CA ILE A 794 28.66 -2.66 7.48
C ILE A 794 28.23 -1.21 7.25
N THR A 795 27.27 -1.00 6.33
CA THR A 795 26.73 0.34 6.07
C THR A 795 26.08 0.88 7.34
N THR A 796 26.09 2.20 7.51
CA THR A 796 25.39 2.83 8.65
C THR A 796 23.90 2.52 8.58
N ARG A 797 23.26 2.20 9.70
CA ARG A 797 21.80 2.02 9.75
C ARG A 797 21.09 3.38 9.73
N GLU A 798 19.93 3.45 9.09
CA GLU A 798 18.99 4.58 9.22
C GLU A 798 17.73 4.13 9.97
N LEU A 799 17.20 5.02 10.80
CA LEU A 799 15.92 4.84 11.46
C LEU A 799 14.82 5.34 10.51
N LEU A 800 14.06 4.41 9.95
CA LEU A 800 12.94 4.72 9.07
C LEU A 800 11.69 4.99 9.90
N VAL A 801 11.09 6.17 9.72
CA VAL A 801 9.91 6.60 10.47
C VAL A 801 8.79 7.01 9.51
N THR A 802 7.56 6.61 9.82
CA THR A 802 6.36 7.03 9.09
C THR A 802 5.71 8.20 9.79
N VAL A 803 5.46 9.28 9.05
CA VAL A 803 4.87 10.53 9.56
C VAL A 803 3.52 10.77 8.87
N PRO A 804 2.39 10.43 9.50
CA PRO A 804 1.06 10.54 8.90
C PRO A 804 0.67 11.97 8.54
N SER A 805 1.04 12.95 9.38
CA SER A 805 0.65 14.36 9.18
C SER A 805 1.17 14.97 7.87
N SER A 806 2.25 14.42 7.32
CA SER A 806 2.84 14.83 6.04
C SER A 806 2.85 13.72 5.00
N ASN A 807 2.14 12.60 5.22
CA ASN A 807 2.08 11.45 4.30
C ASN A 807 3.47 11.02 3.80
N SER A 808 4.43 10.90 4.72
CA SER A 808 5.85 10.74 4.37
C SER A 808 6.57 9.67 5.16
N ILE A 809 7.64 9.15 4.55
CA ILE A 809 8.58 8.20 5.16
C ILE A 809 9.94 8.88 5.20
N ILE A 810 10.54 8.92 6.39
CA ILE A 810 11.76 9.67 6.66
C ILE A 810 12.83 8.71 7.15
N GLY A 811 14.02 8.74 6.54
CA GLY A 811 15.20 8.01 7.00
C GLY A 811 16.09 8.89 7.87
N ILE A 812 16.00 8.77 9.19
CA ILE A 812 16.81 9.55 10.13
C ILE A 812 18.20 8.90 10.25
N PRO A 813 19.30 9.61 9.90
CA PRO A 813 20.64 9.05 10.00
C PRO A 813 21.06 8.76 11.44
N ARG A 814 21.65 7.59 11.68
CA ARG A 814 22.03 7.15 13.03
C ARG A 814 23.02 8.09 13.75
N MET A 815 23.84 8.83 13.02
CA MET A 815 24.76 9.83 13.59
C MET A 815 24.05 11.02 14.24
N VAL A 816 22.85 11.37 13.75
CA VAL A 816 22.05 12.49 14.29
C VAL A 816 21.41 12.10 15.63
N ILE A 817 21.08 10.83 15.81
CA ILE A 817 20.38 10.32 16.99
C ILE A 817 21.30 9.53 17.94
N ASP A 818 22.62 9.76 17.89
CA ASP A 818 23.58 9.09 18.78
C ASP A 818 23.41 9.60 20.23
N PRO A 819 23.06 8.74 21.22
CA PRO A 819 22.81 9.18 22.58
C PRO A 819 24.08 9.62 23.33
N ARG A 820 25.28 9.38 22.76
CA ARG A 820 26.56 9.82 23.33
C ARG A 820 26.92 11.27 22.96
N ARG A 821 26.06 11.97 22.22
CA ARG A 821 26.28 13.38 21.85
C ARG A 821 26.40 14.25 23.11
N PRO A 822 27.47 15.08 23.25
CA PRO A 822 27.70 15.86 24.46
C PRO A 822 26.60 16.87 24.77
N VAL A 823 26.07 16.82 25.99
CA VAL A 823 25.02 17.73 26.48
C VAL A 823 25.64 19.01 27.02
N GLY A 824 25.12 20.16 26.58
CA GLY A 824 25.50 21.47 27.11
C GLY A 824 26.90 21.98 26.72
N ARG A 825 27.66 21.23 25.91
CA ARG A 825 29.00 21.60 25.45
C ARG A 825 29.29 21.10 24.03
N ASP A 826 30.30 21.68 23.40
CA ASP A 826 30.83 21.18 22.14
C ASP A 826 31.65 19.88 22.36
N PRO A 827 31.79 19.03 21.32
CA PRO A 827 32.59 17.82 21.40
C PRO A 827 34.07 18.14 21.65
N THR A 828 34.71 17.32 22.46
CA THR A 828 36.17 17.30 22.60
C THR A 828 36.82 16.82 21.29
N ALA A 829 38.13 17.01 21.16
CA ALA A 829 38.87 16.54 19.98
C ALA A 829 38.71 15.02 19.76
N GLN A 830 38.65 14.22 20.83
CA GLN A 830 38.46 12.77 20.74
C GLN A 830 37.03 12.40 20.31
N GLU A 831 36.02 13.04 20.90
CA GLU A 831 34.62 12.83 20.51
C GLU A 831 34.36 13.27 19.05
N ALA A 832 35.02 14.33 18.60
CA ALA A 832 34.93 14.81 17.22
C ALA A 832 35.56 13.81 16.22
N LEU A 833 36.65 13.12 16.60
CA LEU A 833 37.24 12.04 15.80
C LEU A 833 36.30 10.83 15.65
N GLU A 834 35.42 10.60 16.62
CA GLU A 834 34.35 9.60 16.53
C GLU A 834 33.15 10.07 15.68
N GLY A 835 33.15 11.31 15.21
CA GLY A 835 32.03 11.92 14.49
C GLY A 835 30.89 12.40 15.38
N LEU A 836 31.11 12.53 16.71
CA LEU A 836 30.10 13.08 17.61
C LEU A 836 29.98 14.59 17.45
N SER A 837 28.75 15.08 17.53
CA SER A 837 28.42 16.50 17.54
C SER A 837 27.71 16.87 18.84
N ARG A 838 27.71 18.15 19.18
CA ARG A 838 26.95 18.68 20.33
C ARG A 838 25.51 18.20 20.27
N TYR A 839 24.97 17.76 21.39
CA TYR A 839 23.56 17.37 21.50
C TYR A 839 22.65 18.57 21.20
N SER A 840 21.70 18.33 20.30
CA SER A 840 20.59 19.24 20.01
C SER A 840 19.31 18.55 20.44
N PRO A 841 18.57 19.09 21.43
CA PRO A 841 17.35 18.46 21.91
C PRO A 841 16.23 18.46 20.87
N VAL A 842 16.31 19.32 19.85
CA VAL A 842 15.34 19.33 18.74
C VAL A 842 16.00 18.74 17.51
N ILE A 843 15.36 17.74 16.91
CA ILE A 843 15.73 17.18 15.61
C ILE A 843 14.71 17.68 14.58
N PRO A 844 15.04 18.69 13.75
CA PRO A 844 14.21 19.00 12.61
C PRO A 844 14.28 17.85 11.60
N PHE A 845 13.17 17.53 10.95
CA PHE A 845 13.20 16.65 9.80
C PHE A 845 13.78 17.40 8.60
N ASP A 846 15.02 17.07 8.25
CA ASP A 846 15.66 17.62 7.05
C ASP A 846 14.88 17.14 5.81
N PRO A 847 14.48 18.03 4.89
CA PRO A 847 13.81 17.65 3.64
C PRO A 847 14.56 16.58 2.83
N LYS A 848 15.88 16.46 2.99
CA LYS A 848 16.68 15.42 2.34
C LYS A 848 16.34 14.02 2.84
N TRP A 849 15.91 13.87 4.08
CA TRP A 849 15.62 12.55 4.67
C TRP A 849 14.30 11.95 4.19
N TYR A 850 13.48 12.71 3.46
CA TYR A 850 12.19 12.24 2.93
C TYR A 850 12.41 11.31 1.74
N LEU A 851 12.14 10.02 1.94
CA LEU A 851 12.37 8.99 0.93
C LEU A 851 11.37 9.06 -0.24
N ASN A 852 10.16 9.54 0.05
CA ASN A 852 9.05 9.61 -0.89
C ASN A 852 8.97 10.92 -1.70
N HIS A 853 9.86 11.89 -1.46
CA HIS A 853 9.92 13.18 -2.16
C HIS A 853 8.55 13.85 -2.42
N LYS A 854 8.05 13.85 -3.65
CA LYS A 854 6.76 14.41 -4.08
C LYS A 854 5.59 13.42 -3.94
N TYR A 855 5.84 12.13 -3.77
CA TYR A 855 4.77 11.16 -3.58
C TYR A 855 4.12 11.37 -2.22
N GLU A 856 2.82 11.58 -2.20
CA GLU A 856 2.02 11.59 -0.97
C GLU A 856 1.64 10.15 -0.63
N VAL A 857 2.39 9.53 0.29
CA VAL A 857 2.21 8.13 0.66
C VAL A 857 1.26 8.06 1.85
N MET A 858 -0.03 7.84 1.56
CA MET A 858 -1.10 7.94 2.56
C MET A 858 -1.39 6.61 3.26
N GLY A 859 -1.82 6.71 4.51
CA GLY A 859 -2.37 5.58 5.27
C GLY A 859 -1.42 4.40 5.44
N ILE A 860 -0.11 4.64 5.53
CA ILE A 860 0.88 3.58 5.77
C ILE A 860 0.68 2.98 7.16
N LYS A 861 0.53 1.65 7.20
CA LYS A 861 0.44 0.86 8.41
C LYS A 861 1.82 0.41 8.87
N GLU A 862 2.60 -0.15 7.94
CA GLU A 862 3.92 -0.69 8.24
C GLU A 862 4.94 -0.42 7.12
N VAL A 863 6.21 -0.48 7.50
CA VAL A 863 7.37 -0.39 6.60
C VAL A 863 8.24 -1.61 6.83
N ILE A 864 8.48 -2.39 5.77
CA ILE A 864 9.35 -3.55 5.78
C ILE A 864 10.62 -3.26 4.98
N THR A 865 11.73 -3.81 5.46
CA THR A 865 13.04 -3.64 4.85
C THR A 865 13.67 -4.98 4.57
N SER A 866 14.49 -5.07 3.53
CA SER A 866 15.33 -6.24 3.25
C SER A 866 16.67 -5.79 2.68
N GLU A 867 17.69 -6.58 2.93
CA GLU A 867 19.00 -6.45 2.29
C GLU A 867 18.88 -6.59 0.76
N SER A 868 19.76 -5.91 0.03
CA SER A 868 19.95 -6.22 -1.40
C SER A 868 21.12 -7.19 -1.59
N GLY A 869 21.45 -7.50 -2.85
CA GLY A 869 22.67 -8.25 -3.16
C GLY A 869 23.96 -7.46 -2.94
N VAL A 870 23.86 -6.14 -2.77
CA VAL A 870 24.97 -5.21 -2.46
C VAL A 870 24.86 -4.69 -1.03
N GLU A 871 26.01 -4.44 -0.39
CA GLU A 871 26.08 -4.07 1.03
C GLU A 871 25.69 -2.60 1.27
N SER A 872 25.88 -1.73 0.28
CA SER A 872 25.53 -0.31 0.42
C SER A 872 24.03 -0.02 0.42
N THR A 873 23.21 -0.95 -0.08
CA THR A 873 21.80 -0.69 -0.43
C THR A 873 20.83 -1.57 0.35
N SER A 874 19.81 -0.93 0.92
CA SER A 874 18.64 -1.56 1.55
C SER A 874 17.39 -1.33 0.69
N LEU A 875 16.54 -2.35 0.56
CA LEU A 875 15.24 -2.25 -0.09
C LEU A 875 14.17 -1.91 0.95
N VAL A 876 13.32 -0.94 0.64
CA VAL A 876 12.28 -0.45 1.55
C VAL A 876 10.94 -0.53 0.84
N VAL A 877 9.96 -1.16 1.48
CA VAL A 877 8.56 -1.17 1.02
C VAL A 877 7.65 -0.79 2.19
N ALA A 878 6.83 0.22 1.96
CA ALA A 878 5.77 0.64 2.87
C ALA A 878 4.42 0.24 2.31
N TYR A 879 3.53 -0.23 3.18
CA TYR A 879 2.20 -0.68 2.81
C TYR A 879 1.13 -0.22 3.80
N GLY A 880 -0.09 -0.10 3.29
CA GLY A 880 -1.26 0.36 4.03
C GLY A 880 -2.39 0.69 3.05
N LEU A 881 -2.86 1.95 3.06
CA LEU A 881 -3.71 2.47 1.97
C LEU A 881 -2.92 2.55 0.66
N ASP A 882 -1.68 3.03 0.71
CA ASP A 882 -0.77 3.02 -0.42
C ASP A 882 0.27 1.93 -0.31
N ILE A 883 0.87 1.62 -1.46
CA ILE A 883 2.13 0.88 -1.52
C ILE A 883 3.19 1.78 -2.13
N PHE A 884 4.27 1.97 -1.40
CA PHE A 884 5.45 2.70 -1.84
C PHE A 884 6.68 1.82 -1.68
N GLY A 885 7.55 1.78 -2.69
CA GLY A 885 8.82 1.07 -2.60
C GLY A 885 9.96 1.92 -3.12
N THR A 886 11.13 1.80 -2.50
CA THR A 886 12.36 2.49 -2.91
C THR A 886 13.59 1.74 -2.44
N ARG A 887 14.77 2.25 -2.80
CA ARG A 887 16.08 1.76 -2.36
C ARG A 887 16.79 2.88 -1.61
N VAL A 888 17.42 2.53 -0.50
CA VAL A 888 18.11 3.49 0.37
C VAL A 888 19.58 3.10 0.48
N THR A 889 20.47 4.09 0.41
CA THR A 889 21.93 3.91 0.53
C THR A 889 22.49 4.78 1.65
N PRO A 890 22.37 4.36 2.92
CA PRO A 890 22.72 5.20 4.07
C PRO A 890 24.14 5.77 4.08
N SER A 891 25.11 4.98 3.59
CA SER A 891 26.52 5.39 3.47
C SER A 891 26.94 5.67 2.03
N LEU A 892 25.98 6.00 1.15
CA LEU A 892 26.14 6.10 -0.31
C LEU A 892 26.51 4.75 -0.96
N ALA A 893 26.35 4.66 -2.28
CA ALA A 893 26.65 3.46 -3.05
C ALA A 893 28.17 3.26 -3.22
N PHE A 894 28.86 2.72 -2.22
CA PHE A 894 30.31 2.51 -2.24
C PHE A 894 30.77 1.24 -2.99
N ASP A 895 29.86 0.30 -3.27
CA ASP A 895 30.12 -0.98 -3.93
C ASP A 895 29.55 -1.07 -5.35
N VAL A 896 28.97 0.03 -5.86
CA VAL A 896 28.46 0.16 -7.22
C VAL A 896 29.08 1.39 -7.89
N LEU A 897 29.43 1.27 -9.17
CA LEU A 897 29.94 2.40 -9.94
C LEU A 897 28.82 3.40 -10.23
N GLY A 898 28.98 4.64 -9.78
CA GLY A 898 27.97 5.68 -9.97
C GLY A 898 27.63 5.99 -11.42
N LYS A 899 26.39 6.42 -11.68
CA LYS A 899 25.89 6.81 -13.01
C LYS A 899 26.75 7.90 -13.69
N GLY A 900 27.35 8.79 -12.89
CA GLY A 900 28.23 9.86 -13.36
C GLY A 900 29.62 9.42 -13.82
N PHE A 901 29.97 8.13 -13.75
CA PHE A 901 31.28 7.66 -14.20
C PHE A 901 31.43 7.75 -15.72
N ASN A 902 32.40 8.54 -16.19
CA ASN A 902 32.62 8.79 -17.60
C ASN A 902 33.34 7.61 -18.29
N LYS A 903 32.57 6.58 -18.65
CA LYS A 903 33.06 5.39 -19.36
C LYS A 903 33.70 5.74 -20.71
N LEU A 904 33.20 6.76 -21.41
CA LEU A 904 33.72 7.17 -22.71
C LEU A 904 35.13 7.76 -22.58
N GLN A 905 35.35 8.64 -21.62
CA GLN A 905 36.69 9.20 -21.34
C GLN A 905 37.68 8.09 -20.97
N MET A 906 37.27 7.13 -20.14
CA MET A 906 38.10 5.97 -19.80
C MET A 906 38.50 5.19 -21.06
N LEU A 907 37.54 4.86 -21.93
CA LEU A 907 37.80 4.14 -23.18
C LEU A 907 38.71 4.91 -24.14
N LEU A 908 38.48 6.22 -24.30
CA LEU A 908 39.31 7.08 -25.14
C LEU A 908 40.74 7.15 -24.61
N THR A 909 40.92 7.22 -23.30
CA THR A 909 42.24 7.25 -22.67
C THR A 909 42.98 5.93 -22.90
N VAL A 910 42.30 4.79 -22.71
CA VAL A 910 42.88 3.46 -22.99
C VAL A 910 43.27 3.33 -24.46
N ALA A 911 42.41 3.78 -25.40
CA ALA A 911 42.71 3.75 -26.82
C ALA A 911 43.90 4.67 -27.19
N ALA A 912 43.96 5.88 -26.63
CA ALA A 912 45.05 6.82 -26.86
C ALA A 912 46.38 6.28 -26.33
N LEU A 913 46.39 5.67 -25.14
CA LEU A 913 47.57 5.00 -24.58
C LEU A 913 47.98 3.81 -25.44
N PHE A 914 47.04 2.99 -25.91
CA PHE A 914 47.32 1.85 -26.78
C PHE A 914 47.98 2.30 -28.10
N VAL A 915 47.40 3.30 -28.76
CA VAL A 915 47.98 3.89 -29.99
C VAL A 915 49.36 4.50 -29.68
N GLY A 916 49.49 5.23 -28.58
CA GLY A 916 50.78 5.77 -28.12
C GLY A 916 51.84 4.70 -27.97
N VAL A 917 51.51 3.56 -27.34
CA VAL A 917 52.41 2.40 -27.21
C VAL A 917 52.77 1.82 -28.58
N LEU A 918 51.82 1.70 -29.52
CA LEU A 918 52.11 1.21 -30.87
C LEU A 918 53.09 2.09 -31.64
N PHE A 919 53.10 3.42 -31.39
CA PHE A 919 54.06 4.33 -31.99
C PHE A 919 55.40 4.35 -31.24
N VAL A 920 55.38 4.35 -29.90
CA VAL A 920 56.59 4.43 -29.09
C VAL A 920 57.38 3.12 -29.08
N ALA A 921 56.73 1.96 -29.11
CA ALA A 921 57.38 0.66 -29.10
C ALA A 921 58.42 0.47 -30.24
N PRO A 922 58.11 0.76 -31.52
CA PRO A 922 59.11 0.72 -32.59
C PRO A 922 60.16 1.84 -32.47
N LEU A 923 59.80 3.04 -32.01
CA LEU A 923 60.77 4.12 -31.80
C LEU A 923 61.85 3.73 -30.77
N VAL A 924 61.47 3.07 -29.68
CA VAL A 924 62.41 2.56 -28.67
C VAL A 924 63.26 1.41 -29.23
N SER A 925 62.69 0.50 -30.03
CA SER A 925 63.45 -0.59 -30.65
C SER A 925 64.46 -0.12 -31.71
N HIS A 926 64.26 1.08 -32.26
CA HIS A 926 65.17 1.74 -33.20
C HIS A 926 66.21 2.67 -32.56
N THR A 927 66.18 2.91 -31.24
CA THR A 927 67.24 3.69 -30.58
C THR A 927 68.56 2.92 -30.54
N ASP A 928 69.68 3.62 -30.78
CA ASP A 928 71.03 3.05 -30.82
C ASP A 928 71.38 2.25 -29.55
N ALA A 929 70.85 2.63 -28.39
CA ALA A 929 71.05 1.89 -27.14
C ALA A 929 70.49 0.46 -27.18
N PHE A 930 69.30 0.24 -27.78
CA PHE A 930 68.70 -1.09 -27.89
C PHE A 930 69.37 -1.94 -28.97
N GLN A 931 69.81 -1.32 -30.08
CA GLN A 931 70.61 -1.97 -31.11
C GLN A 931 72.02 -2.35 -30.62
N VAL A 932 72.65 -1.51 -29.79
CA VAL A 932 73.93 -1.82 -29.14
C VAL A 932 73.77 -2.96 -28.14
N LEU A 933 72.71 -2.97 -27.33
CA LEU A 933 72.46 -4.06 -26.38
C LEU A 933 72.23 -5.40 -27.10
N THR A 934 71.41 -5.43 -28.15
CA THR A 934 71.16 -6.64 -28.95
C THR A 934 72.38 -7.11 -29.73
N ARG A 935 73.20 -6.19 -30.30
CA ARG A 935 74.51 -6.55 -30.90
C ARG A 935 75.50 -7.09 -29.88
N THR A 936 75.52 -6.53 -28.67
CA THR A 936 76.42 -6.99 -27.58
C THR A 936 76.02 -8.39 -27.10
N VAL A 937 74.71 -8.66 -26.94
CA VAL A 937 74.21 -10.00 -26.61
C VAL A 937 74.48 -10.98 -27.74
N ALA A 938 74.24 -10.62 -29.01
CA ALA A 938 74.55 -11.46 -30.17
C ALA A 938 76.05 -11.78 -30.25
N TYR A 939 76.92 -10.80 -30.01
CA TYR A 939 78.38 -10.98 -29.96
C TYR A 939 78.80 -11.94 -28.83
N ILE A 940 78.28 -11.75 -27.61
CA ILE A 940 78.56 -12.64 -26.47
C ILE A 940 78.12 -14.08 -26.76
N THR A 941 76.96 -14.25 -27.41
CA THR A 941 76.43 -15.56 -27.77
C THR A 941 77.28 -16.22 -28.87
N GLN A 942 77.78 -15.44 -29.84
CA GLN A 942 78.67 -15.91 -30.90
C GLN A 942 80.07 -16.28 -30.39
N VAL A 943 80.60 -15.51 -29.42
CA VAL A 943 81.87 -15.83 -28.72
C VAL A 943 81.72 -17.10 -27.89
N ARG A 944 80.60 -17.28 -27.16
CA ARG A 944 80.30 -18.55 -26.47
C ARG A 944 80.21 -19.72 -27.45
N ARG A 945 79.55 -19.54 -28.60
CA ARG A 945 79.43 -20.59 -29.64
C ARG A 945 80.77 -20.96 -30.26
N LYS A 946 81.67 -19.99 -30.51
CA LYS A 946 83.05 -20.25 -30.93
C LYS A 946 83.88 -20.97 -29.86
N ARG A 947 83.74 -20.60 -28.58
CA ARG A 947 84.40 -21.28 -27.46
C ARG A 947 83.92 -22.73 -27.28
N ILE A 948 82.64 -22.97 -27.49
CA ILE A 948 82.06 -24.32 -27.48
C ILE A 948 82.59 -25.11 -28.68
N ASN A 949 82.59 -24.56 -29.90
CA ASN A 949 83.09 -25.30 -31.07
C ASN A 949 84.61 -25.60 -31.00
N SER A 950 85.42 -24.74 -30.35
CA SER A 950 86.84 -25.03 -30.10
C SER A 950 87.09 -26.09 -29.02
N LEU A 951 86.09 -26.40 -28.20
CA LEU A 951 86.13 -27.50 -27.22
C LEU A 951 85.74 -28.86 -27.85
N TRP A 952 85.27 -28.86 -29.11
CA TRP A 952 84.83 -30.05 -29.86
C TRP A 952 85.71 -30.35 -31.09
N THR A 953 86.88 -29.72 -31.22
CA THR A 953 87.89 -30.05 -32.24
C THR A 953 89.26 -30.24 -31.58
N ILE A 954 89.44 -31.40 -30.94
CA ILE A 954 90.71 -32.12 -30.79
C ILE A 954 90.43 -33.56 -31.19
#